data_AF-A0A8B8FT59-F1
#
_entry.id   AF-A0A8B8FT59-F1
#
_cell.length_a   1.000
_cell.length_b   1.000
_cell.length_c   1.000
_cell.angle_alpha   90.00
_cell.angle_beta   90.00
_cell.angle_gamma   90.00
#
_symmetry.space_group_name_H-M   'P 1'
#
loop_
_entity.id
_entity.type
_entity.pdbx_description
1 polymer ?
#
loop_
_entity_poly.entity_id
_entity_poly.type
_entity_poly.pdbx_seq_one_letter_code
_entity_poly.pdbx_strand_id
1 'polypeptide(L)'
;MAVRMATKQYFTTNSNSNNIIVVVLYFTILVLNSGDAGTLNENYGRYIGSFKGLAHGVRGTVYAVDENTLYVRGFFYDGIGPTAYFWAGKSSRISPDGFTIPYPEDYPAMEPPPLQTHNNSNIILRLPAGKRIKDIKWLSVWCRRFTVNFGEVFIPSTLDPPKPRILPEFKRFAHGLRSGNISILDARTFYIPNLHYDGLGPDAYFFVGNGSEPSPYGVKVPNEVGSLEPLKGYQGEDIEIQLPRSLTMHSIDWLAVWCVQYTHNFGHVNIPDDLDVPPALGQTKLTPSWWYNPTSSTTSDPEGHWEMSNCRDLLPGKLQVHWEVQGDWVQVQLTGKIREDQYMAFGLSGNQKSVTMLGGDVAVTFYDRARNSFHAEDYYMSATTGCDGKNGVCPDERLGGRNDAVLVTGTRRNGVTCVVYRRPVQTNEAVNDQPVPVDVDALVIAAVGPLAGSDQPGAHAVQDMTTDEIRITFSSRDDHTCSTSLFNLDDDMELSAWPPNIIIGENKFTARLGPSGGVRGYMSITGYPTGDVVWYINDKLIPEIYVERKQTYTFYVEGGNEPSKAEHYHPFYITDSAEGGFGQKDDAEQRKQRVFAGIVYDSDGYPFPTTAGRFCEWKFKSYDRSAEMETFQAFFDSLKLSCEEGNPDILNWTVAEETPDLVYYQSYSQTNVGWKIHVVDPGYKWNDDKNAATRNPRFVDLLLLTCAVSIIVVERFFTISLL
;
A
#
# COMPACT_ATOMS: atom_id res chain seq x y z
N MET A 1 36.84 24.43 20.47
CA MET A 1 37.72 25.63 20.37
C MET A 1 39.23 25.32 20.57
N ALA A 2 39.68 24.06 20.45
CA ALA A 2 41.11 23.68 20.54
C ALA A 2 41.67 23.03 19.25
N VAL A 3 40.92 23.07 18.14
CA VAL A 3 41.35 22.53 16.82
C VAL A 3 41.78 23.66 15.86
N ARG A 4 41.67 24.93 16.28
CA ARG A 4 42.00 26.11 15.46
C ARG A 4 43.42 26.66 15.64
N MET A 5 44.29 26.01 16.43
CA MET A 5 45.67 26.48 16.67
C MET A 5 46.78 25.57 16.11
N ALA A 6 46.48 24.35 15.64
CA ALA A 6 47.52 23.44 15.14
C ALA A 6 47.88 23.61 13.65
N THR A 7 47.05 24.32 12.87
CA THR A 7 47.27 24.49 11.42
C THR A 7 48.09 25.72 11.03
N LYS A 8 48.56 26.53 12.00
CA LYS A 8 49.24 27.81 11.72
C LYS A 8 50.77 27.80 11.88
N GLN A 9 51.41 26.64 12.03
CA GLN A 9 52.87 26.55 12.20
C GLN A 9 53.61 25.57 11.27
N TYR A 10 52.93 24.94 10.29
CA TYR A 10 53.58 23.93 9.42
C TYR A 10 53.74 24.31 7.94
N PHE A 11 53.37 25.53 7.53
CA PHE A 11 53.64 26.03 6.18
C PHE A 11 54.57 27.23 6.21
N THR A 12 55.78 27.01 6.71
CA THR A 12 56.97 27.70 6.21
C THR A 12 58.03 26.66 5.96
N THR A 13 58.52 26.62 4.72
CA THR A 13 59.70 25.92 4.18
C THR A 13 59.49 24.56 3.49
N ASN A 14 60.02 24.53 2.26
CA ASN A 14 60.33 23.42 1.36
C ASN A 14 59.23 22.73 0.55
N SER A 15 58.98 23.35 -0.60
CA SER A 15 58.68 22.77 -1.91
C SER A 15 59.29 21.37 -2.13
N ASN A 16 58.43 20.35 -2.19
CA ASN A 16 58.62 19.18 -3.05
C ASN A 16 57.26 18.55 -3.35
N SER A 17 56.82 18.69 -4.60
CA SER A 17 55.51 18.31 -5.14
C SER A 17 55.16 16.82 -4.95
N ASN A 18 56.16 15.95 -4.76
CA ASN A 18 55.97 14.51 -4.59
C ASN A 18 55.51 14.10 -3.18
N ASN A 19 55.84 14.88 -2.14
CA ASN A 19 55.39 14.58 -0.78
C ASN A 19 53.92 14.99 -0.55
N ILE A 20 53.43 15.99 -1.28
CA ILE A 20 52.03 16.42 -1.23
C ILE A 20 51.13 15.34 -1.84
N ILE A 21 51.55 14.69 -2.92
CA ILE A 21 50.79 13.60 -3.55
C ILE A 21 50.70 12.38 -2.64
N VAL A 22 51.79 12.00 -1.96
CA VAL A 22 51.79 10.85 -1.02
C VAL A 22 50.96 11.12 0.23
N VAL A 23 50.98 12.36 0.77
CA VAL A 23 50.15 12.74 1.91
C VAL A 23 48.68 12.83 1.52
N VAL A 24 48.35 13.34 0.32
CA VAL A 24 46.97 13.36 -0.21
C VAL A 24 46.47 11.94 -0.50
N LEU A 25 47.31 11.03 -1.01
CA LEU A 25 46.95 9.62 -1.18
C LEU A 25 46.77 8.88 0.15
N TYR A 26 47.58 9.17 1.17
CA TYR A 26 47.37 8.64 2.51
C TYR A 26 46.10 9.20 3.16
N PHE A 27 45.78 10.49 2.93
CA PHE A 27 44.56 11.11 3.44
C PHE A 27 43.31 10.60 2.71
N THR A 28 43.35 10.37 1.40
CA THR A 28 42.23 9.76 0.66
C THR A 28 42.06 8.28 0.99
N ILE A 29 43.13 7.52 1.26
CA ILE A 29 43.05 6.13 1.75
C ILE A 29 42.52 6.06 3.20
N LEU A 30 42.78 7.07 4.04
CA LEU A 30 42.19 7.20 5.39
C LEU A 30 40.71 7.64 5.36
N VAL A 31 40.33 8.50 4.41
CA VAL A 31 38.94 8.92 4.19
C VAL A 31 38.11 7.82 3.49
N LEU A 32 38.74 6.94 2.70
CA LEU A 32 38.08 5.78 2.08
C LEU A 32 37.95 4.56 3.01
N ASN A 33 38.57 4.58 4.21
CA ASN A 33 38.49 3.50 5.22
C ASN A 33 37.81 3.93 6.54
N SER A 34 37.30 5.15 6.63
CA SER A 34 36.34 5.50 7.68
C SER A 34 34.96 5.06 7.20
N GLY A 35 34.66 3.77 7.38
CA GLY A 35 33.32 3.25 7.15
C GLY A 35 32.29 4.06 7.94
N ASP A 36 31.08 4.16 7.38
CA ASP A 36 29.83 4.79 7.83
C ASP A 36 29.37 4.51 9.28
N ALA A 37 30.22 3.92 10.13
CA ALA A 37 29.96 3.56 11.52
C ALA A 37 29.46 4.77 12.32
N GLY A 38 28.19 4.71 12.75
CA GLY A 38 27.56 5.75 13.55
C GLY A 38 26.64 6.73 12.81
N THR A 39 26.41 6.59 11.50
CA THR A 39 25.35 7.34 10.82
C THR A 39 23.97 6.81 11.24
N LEU A 40 23.05 7.71 11.62
CA LEU A 40 21.66 7.34 11.92
C LEU A 40 20.91 7.17 10.61
N ASN A 41 20.22 6.05 10.44
CA ASN A 41 19.23 5.86 9.40
C ASN A 41 17.84 5.82 10.04
N GLU A 42 16.96 6.75 9.69
CA GLU A 42 15.62 6.88 10.29
C GLU A 42 14.76 5.61 10.15
N ASN A 43 15.03 4.77 9.13
CA ASN A 43 14.27 3.55 8.89
C ASN A 43 14.84 2.32 9.60
N TYR A 44 16.14 2.30 9.90
CA TYR A 44 16.85 1.09 10.34
C TYR A 44 17.63 1.24 11.64
N GLY A 45 17.82 2.47 12.11
CA GLY A 45 18.60 2.81 13.29
C GLY A 45 20.04 3.19 12.94
N ARG A 46 20.91 3.17 13.95
CA ARG A 46 22.30 3.60 13.87
C ARG A 46 23.17 2.54 13.21
N TYR A 47 23.81 2.87 12.09
CA TYR A 47 24.65 1.92 11.35
C TYR A 47 25.83 1.41 12.18
N ILE A 48 26.00 0.09 12.24
CA ILE A 48 27.13 -0.58 12.91
C ILE A 48 28.17 -1.01 11.88
N GLY A 49 27.75 -1.76 10.87
CA GLY A 49 28.66 -2.39 9.91
C GLY A 49 28.00 -3.53 9.13
N SER A 50 28.68 -4.04 8.11
CA SER A 50 28.25 -5.24 7.40
C SER A 50 29.00 -6.48 7.88
N PHE A 51 28.33 -7.63 7.89
CA PHE A 51 28.95 -8.91 8.16
C PHE A 51 30.09 -9.17 7.17
N LYS A 52 31.27 -9.46 7.71
CA LYS A 52 32.38 -10.05 6.98
C LYS A 52 32.21 -11.56 7.01
N GLY A 53 31.72 -12.12 5.91
CA GLY A 53 31.59 -13.57 5.73
C GLY A 53 32.94 -14.27 5.74
N LEU A 54 33.03 -15.36 6.49
CA LEU A 54 34.21 -16.23 6.55
C LEU A 54 33.91 -17.63 5.97
N ALA A 55 32.67 -18.10 6.14
CA ALA A 55 32.16 -19.34 5.60
C ALA A 55 30.64 -19.24 5.39
N HIS A 56 30.08 -20.21 4.67
CA HIS A 56 28.63 -20.38 4.54
C HIS A 56 27.86 -19.17 3.98
N GLY A 57 28.56 -18.34 3.21
CA GLY A 57 27.99 -17.17 2.52
C GLY A 57 27.51 -16.04 3.42
N VAL A 58 27.83 -16.05 4.73
CA VAL A 58 27.30 -15.07 5.70
C VAL A 58 27.52 -13.62 5.22
N ARG A 59 26.43 -12.90 5.01
CA ARG A 59 26.42 -11.47 4.67
C ARG A 59 25.16 -10.81 5.19
N GLY A 60 25.15 -9.48 5.23
CA GLY A 60 24.05 -8.66 5.73
C GLY A 60 24.60 -7.39 6.39
N THR A 61 23.73 -6.40 6.61
CA THR A 61 24.12 -5.11 7.21
C THR A 61 23.43 -4.92 8.55
N VAL A 62 24.19 -4.54 9.57
CA VAL A 62 23.73 -4.49 10.96
C VAL A 62 23.58 -3.03 11.42
N TYR A 63 22.48 -2.77 12.09
CA TYR A 63 22.10 -1.48 12.68
C TYR A 63 21.72 -1.68 14.15
N ALA A 64 21.98 -0.67 14.99
CA ALA A 64 21.42 -0.58 16.33
C ALA A 64 20.10 0.19 16.29
N VAL A 65 19.03 -0.49 16.67
CA VAL A 65 17.67 0.06 16.74
C VAL A 65 17.50 0.87 18.03
N ASP A 66 17.92 0.30 19.15
CA ASP A 66 17.91 0.92 20.49
C ASP A 66 19.04 0.34 21.36
N GLU A 67 19.00 0.49 22.69
CA GLU A 67 20.06 -0.02 23.58
C GLU A 67 20.19 -1.55 23.65
N ASN A 68 19.17 -2.32 23.25
CA ASN A 68 19.12 -3.78 23.36
C ASN A 68 18.67 -4.51 22.08
N THR A 69 18.38 -3.81 21.00
CA THR A 69 17.85 -4.38 19.76
C THR A 69 18.75 -4.07 18.56
N LEU A 70 19.12 -5.11 17.83
CA LEU A 70 19.88 -5.05 16.58
C LEU A 70 18.97 -5.38 15.40
N TYR A 71 19.15 -4.69 14.29
CA TYR A 71 18.48 -4.99 13.03
C TYR A 71 19.51 -5.43 11.99
N VAL A 72 19.31 -6.60 11.39
CA VAL A 72 20.14 -7.15 10.32
C VAL A 72 19.36 -7.13 9.02
N ARG A 73 19.77 -6.25 8.10
CA ARG A 73 19.16 -6.10 6.77
C ARG A 73 19.83 -7.02 5.75
N GLY A 74 19.03 -7.71 4.94
CA GLY A 74 19.51 -8.53 3.83
C GLY A 74 20.45 -9.66 4.25
N PHE A 75 20.14 -10.31 5.38
CA PHE A 75 20.90 -11.42 5.91
C PHE A 75 20.86 -12.62 4.96
N PHE A 76 22.00 -13.24 4.74
CA PHE A 76 22.12 -14.49 3.98
C PHE A 76 22.98 -15.48 4.75
N TYR A 77 22.55 -16.73 4.77
CA TYR A 77 23.26 -17.86 5.35
C TYR A 77 22.76 -19.15 4.69
N ASP A 78 23.67 -20.03 4.26
CA ASP A 78 23.31 -21.23 3.50
C ASP A 78 22.57 -22.33 4.32
N GLY A 79 22.60 -22.26 5.64
CA GLY A 79 21.94 -23.23 6.54
C GLY A 79 22.70 -24.55 6.74
N ILE A 80 23.92 -24.70 6.20
CA ILE A 80 24.66 -25.98 6.23
C ILE A 80 25.25 -26.29 7.61
N GLY A 81 25.45 -25.28 8.45
CA GLY A 81 26.07 -25.43 9.76
C GLY A 81 25.12 -26.11 10.76
N PRO A 82 25.53 -27.22 11.41
CA PRO A 82 24.62 -28.04 12.20
C PRO A 82 24.16 -27.39 13.51
N THR A 83 24.89 -26.38 14.01
CA THR A 83 24.60 -25.68 15.27
C THR A 83 25.01 -24.21 15.15
N ALA A 84 24.57 -23.53 14.10
CA ALA A 84 24.85 -22.11 13.90
C ALA A 84 23.87 -21.24 14.69
N TYR A 85 24.37 -20.17 15.32
CA TYR A 85 23.56 -19.23 16.09
C TYR A 85 24.06 -17.80 15.90
N PHE A 86 23.20 -16.82 16.15
CA PHE A 86 23.66 -15.47 16.43
C PHE A 86 24.38 -15.44 17.78
N TRP A 87 25.60 -14.93 17.78
CA TRP A 87 26.53 -15.04 18.88
C TRP A 87 27.19 -13.68 19.13
N ALA A 88 27.25 -13.26 20.39
CA ALA A 88 27.86 -11.99 20.75
C ALA A 88 28.80 -12.15 21.95
N GLY A 89 29.78 -11.25 22.06
CA GLY A 89 30.73 -11.30 23.16
C GLY A 89 31.37 -9.96 23.49
N LYS A 90 31.98 -9.92 24.68
CA LYS A 90 32.62 -8.71 25.25
C LYS A 90 34.13 -8.66 25.04
N SER A 91 34.72 -9.78 24.66
CA SER A 91 36.15 -9.93 24.37
C SER A 91 36.54 -9.08 23.15
N SER A 92 37.81 -8.67 23.09
CA SER A 92 38.34 -7.93 21.92
C SER A 92 38.45 -8.81 20.67
N ARG A 93 38.44 -10.12 20.83
CA ARG A 93 38.48 -11.11 19.75
C ARG A 93 37.29 -12.04 19.87
N ILE A 94 36.77 -12.48 18.75
CA ILE A 94 35.70 -13.47 18.72
C ILE A 94 36.20 -14.77 19.33
N SER A 95 35.41 -15.32 20.26
CA SER A 95 35.79 -16.49 21.04
C SER A 95 34.57 -17.36 21.36
N PRO A 96 34.80 -18.62 21.77
CA PRO A 96 33.73 -19.49 22.27
C PRO A 96 33.03 -18.95 23.52
N ASP A 97 33.68 -18.06 24.30
CA ASP A 97 33.16 -17.47 25.55
C ASP A 97 32.11 -16.36 25.34
N GLY A 98 31.44 -16.36 24.17
CA GLY A 98 30.31 -15.48 23.90
C GLY A 98 29.00 -16.03 24.45
N PHE A 99 27.90 -15.44 24.05
CA PHE A 99 26.55 -15.88 24.40
C PHE A 99 25.64 -15.88 23.18
N THR A 100 24.66 -16.78 23.17
CA THR A 100 23.62 -16.86 22.14
C THR A 100 22.69 -15.65 22.23
N ILE A 101 22.40 -15.04 21.10
CA ILE A 101 21.23 -14.16 20.96
C ILE A 101 20.08 -15.04 20.44
N PRO A 102 18.99 -15.20 21.20
CA PRO A 102 17.85 -16.02 20.78
C PRO A 102 17.27 -15.56 19.44
N TYR A 103 17.02 -16.53 18.56
CA TYR A 103 16.33 -16.31 17.30
C TYR A 103 15.66 -17.62 16.85
N PRO A 104 14.36 -17.64 16.53
CA PRO A 104 13.38 -16.54 16.69
C PRO A 104 13.24 -16.06 18.15
N GLU A 105 12.80 -14.81 18.37
CA GLU A 105 12.74 -14.18 19.71
C GLU A 105 11.74 -14.88 20.65
N ASP A 106 10.63 -15.35 20.08
CA ASP A 106 9.46 -15.94 20.74
C ASP A 106 9.57 -17.46 20.97
N TYR A 107 10.75 -18.04 20.79
CA TYR A 107 10.92 -19.48 20.94
C TYR A 107 10.69 -19.92 22.41
N PRO A 108 9.73 -20.84 22.68
CA PRO A 108 9.26 -21.13 24.05
C PRO A 108 10.26 -21.93 24.90
N ALA A 109 11.34 -22.43 24.31
CA ALA A 109 12.34 -23.23 25.01
C ALA A 109 13.53 -22.37 25.50
N MET A 110 14.20 -22.87 26.54
CA MET A 110 15.37 -22.22 27.15
C MET A 110 16.57 -22.10 26.19
N GLU A 111 16.66 -22.95 25.17
CA GLU A 111 17.62 -22.82 24.07
C GLU A 111 16.90 -22.67 22.71
N PRO A 112 17.27 -21.67 21.89
CA PRO A 112 16.71 -21.48 20.55
C PRO A 112 17.20 -22.58 19.59
N PRO A 113 16.47 -22.84 18.49
CA PRO A 113 16.93 -23.77 17.46
C PRO A 113 18.16 -23.23 16.71
N PRO A 114 18.98 -24.10 16.08
CA PRO A 114 20.01 -23.66 15.15
C PRO A 114 19.43 -22.82 14.00
N LEU A 115 20.22 -21.87 13.51
CA LEU A 115 19.87 -21.05 12.35
C LEU A 115 19.64 -21.93 11.12
N GLN A 116 18.50 -21.69 10.47
CA GLN A 116 18.16 -22.30 9.19
C GLN A 116 18.71 -21.46 8.03
N THR A 117 18.48 -21.91 6.80
CA THR A 117 18.84 -21.15 5.60
C THR A 117 18.13 -19.80 5.59
N HIS A 118 18.87 -18.74 5.31
CA HIS A 118 18.35 -17.39 5.11
C HIS A 118 18.80 -16.87 3.75
N ASN A 119 17.85 -16.36 2.96
CA ASN A 119 18.15 -15.74 1.67
C ASN A 119 17.59 -14.32 1.64
N ASN A 120 18.46 -13.33 1.87
CA ASN A 120 18.11 -11.91 1.89
C ASN A 120 17.02 -11.55 2.93
N SER A 121 17.00 -12.25 4.07
CA SER A 121 16.03 -12.04 5.14
C SER A 121 16.37 -10.81 5.99
N ASN A 122 15.36 -10.07 6.46
CA ASN A 122 15.56 -9.01 7.45
C ASN A 122 15.27 -9.56 8.85
N ILE A 123 16.16 -9.34 9.81
CA ILE A 123 16.12 -9.99 11.12
C ILE A 123 16.21 -8.95 12.23
N ILE A 124 15.30 -9.02 13.19
CA ILE A 124 15.38 -8.28 14.46
C ILE A 124 15.97 -9.22 15.51
N LEU A 125 17.01 -8.76 16.19
CA LEU A 125 17.74 -9.50 17.21
C LEU A 125 17.70 -8.74 18.53
N ARG A 126 16.97 -9.27 19.51
CA ARG A 126 16.91 -8.71 20.85
C ARG A 126 17.94 -9.36 21.76
N LEU A 127 18.78 -8.55 22.39
CA LEU A 127 19.75 -9.05 23.34
C LEU A 127 19.04 -9.63 24.59
N PRO A 128 19.57 -10.74 25.17
CA PRO A 128 19.04 -11.30 26.41
C PRO A 128 19.00 -10.29 27.56
N ALA A 129 18.09 -10.52 28.52
CA ALA A 129 17.89 -9.66 29.67
C ALA A 129 19.21 -9.30 30.39
N GLY A 130 19.40 -8.01 30.68
CA GLY A 130 20.60 -7.49 31.36
C GLY A 130 21.84 -7.31 30.45
N LYS A 131 21.71 -7.52 29.13
CA LYS A 131 22.76 -7.18 28.15
C LYS A 131 22.34 -5.94 27.34
N ARG A 132 23.31 -5.11 26.97
CA ARG A 132 23.12 -3.96 26.07
C ARG A 132 24.10 -4.02 24.92
N ILE A 133 23.75 -3.40 23.79
CA ILE A 133 24.63 -3.33 22.61
C ILE A 133 25.97 -2.70 22.96
N LYS A 134 25.97 -1.67 23.82
CA LYS A 134 27.21 -1.02 24.30
C LYS A 134 28.13 -1.95 25.09
N ASP A 135 27.60 -3.05 25.64
CA ASP A 135 28.37 -3.98 26.46
C ASP A 135 29.01 -5.11 25.64
N ILE A 136 28.71 -5.21 24.33
CA ILE A 136 29.29 -6.21 23.42
C ILE A 136 30.22 -5.55 22.40
N LYS A 137 31.23 -6.29 21.94
CA LYS A 137 32.25 -5.80 21.01
C LYS A 137 32.10 -6.36 19.59
N TRP A 138 31.36 -7.45 19.45
CA TRP A 138 31.16 -8.12 18.17
C TRP A 138 29.87 -8.92 18.18
N LEU A 139 29.31 -9.08 16.98
CA LEU A 139 28.23 -10.00 16.63
C LEU A 139 28.77 -10.97 15.57
N SER A 140 28.43 -12.25 15.69
CA SER A 140 28.93 -13.31 14.83
C SER A 140 27.84 -14.33 14.53
N VAL A 141 27.93 -14.97 13.37
CA VAL A 141 27.27 -16.26 13.10
C VAL A 141 28.25 -17.36 13.51
N TRP A 142 27.97 -18.03 14.62
CA TRP A 142 28.92 -18.96 15.26
C TRP A 142 28.38 -20.38 15.30
N CYS A 143 29.20 -21.34 14.90
CA CYS A 143 28.89 -22.75 15.02
C CYS A 143 29.44 -23.33 16.33
N ARG A 144 28.55 -23.61 17.30
CA ARG A 144 28.93 -24.15 18.63
C ARG A 144 29.66 -25.49 18.53
N ARG A 145 29.17 -26.42 17.70
CA ARG A 145 29.71 -27.78 17.54
C ARG A 145 31.14 -27.81 17.05
N PHE A 146 31.49 -26.92 16.13
CA PHE A 146 32.84 -26.87 15.55
C PHE A 146 33.70 -25.74 16.13
N THR A 147 33.15 -24.88 16.98
CA THR A 147 33.82 -23.70 17.53
C THR A 147 34.41 -22.80 16.44
N VAL A 148 33.64 -22.59 15.37
CA VAL A 148 34.07 -21.83 14.18
C VAL A 148 33.14 -20.64 13.96
N ASN A 149 33.75 -19.51 13.62
CA ASN A 149 33.07 -18.29 13.20
C ASN A 149 32.79 -18.34 11.69
N PHE A 150 31.52 -18.21 11.30
CA PHE A 150 31.09 -18.19 9.90
C PHE A 150 30.98 -16.77 9.34
N GLY A 151 30.85 -15.77 10.19
CA GLY A 151 30.87 -14.37 9.78
C GLY A 151 30.78 -13.44 10.97
N GLU A 152 31.36 -12.25 10.84
CA GLU A 152 31.55 -11.33 11.97
C GLU A 152 31.27 -9.88 11.61
N VAL A 153 30.84 -9.11 12.60
CA VAL A 153 30.82 -7.65 12.58
C VAL A 153 31.26 -7.13 13.95
N PHE A 154 32.12 -6.12 13.96
CA PHE A 154 32.57 -5.48 15.18
C PHE A 154 31.69 -4.28 15.51
N ILE A 155 31.40 -4.09 16.79
CA ILE A 155 30.57 -3.00 17.29
C ILE A 155 31.49 -1.83 17.63
N PRO A 156 31.30 -0.65 16.99
CA PRO A 156 32.13 0.52 17.26
C PRO A 156 32.01 0.97 18.72
N SER A 157 33.14 1.28 19.36
CA SER A 157 33.11 1.81 20.74
C SER A 157 32.50 3.22 20.84
N THR A 158 32.38 3.93 19.72
CA THR A 158 31.74 5.24 19.59
C THR A 158 30.23 5.15 19.31
N LEU A 159 29.66 3.93 19.21
CA LEU A 159 28.26 3.74 18.89
C LEU A 159 27.36 4.31 20.00
N ASP A 160 26.49 5.23 19.63
CA ASP A 160 25.38 5.69 20.48
C ASP A 160 24.05 5.26 19.84
N PRO A 161 23.38 4.22 20.38
CA PRO A 161 22.09 3.79 19.88
C PRO A 161 21.00 4.84 20.14
N PRO A 162 19.99 4.93 19.26
CA PRO A 162 18.84 5.80 19.45
C PRO A 162 18.06 5.46 20.73
N LYS A 163 17.37 6.43 21.32
CA LYS A 163 16.67 6.25 22.61
C LYS A 163 15.30 6.94 22.64
N PRO A 164 14.34 6.40 23.41
CA PRO A 164 13.06 7.08 23.63
C PRO A 164 13.25 8.50 24.17
N ARG A 165 12.40 9.43 23.72
CA ARG A 165 12.44 10.85 24.11
C ARG A 165 11.23 11.17 24.99
N ILE A 166 11.44 11.87 26.10
CA ILE A 166 10.35 12.32 26.98
C ILE A 166 10.04 13.79 26.67
N LEU A 167 8.76 14.07 26.42
CA LEU A 167 8.16 15.37 26.22
C LEU A 167 7.37 15.79 27.48
N PRO A 168 7.09 17.09 27.66
CA PRO A 168 6.18 17.56 28.71
C PRO A 168 4.73 17.10 28.48
N GLU A 169 3.86 17.31 29.47
CA GLU A 169 2.41 17.11 29.33
C GLU A 169 1.78 18.03 28.27
N PHE A 170 0.56 17.69 27.82
CA PHE A 170 -0.23 18.58 26.97
C PHE A 170 -0.42 19.95 27.63
N LYS A 171 -0.21 21.03 26.86
CA LYS A 171 -0.63 22.37 27.27
C LYS A 171 -2.14 22.38 27.47
N ARG A 172 -2.60 22.84 28.63
CA ARG A 172 -4.01 22.78 29.02
C ARG A 172 -4.76 24.01 28.52
N PHE A 173 -5.62 23.85 27.51
CA PHE A 173 -6.41 24.98 26.98
C PHE A 173 -7.91 24.81 27.21
N ALA A 174 -8.50 23.71 26.72
CA ALA A 174 -9.94 23.50 26.78
C ALA A 174 -10.29 22.04 27.08
N HIS A 175 -11.58 21.80 27.37
CA HIS A 175 -12.16 20.46 27.52
C HIS A 175 -11.48 19.54 28.53
N GLY A 176 -10.90 20.13 29.58
CA GLY A 176 -10.22 19.40 30.64
C GLY A 176 -8.97 18.64 30.21
N LEU A 177 -8.42 18.90 29.01
CA LEU A 177 -7.28 18.18 28.46
C LEU A 177 -6.05 18.31 29.36
N ARG A 178 -5.53 17.17 29.83
CA ARG A 178 -4.26 17.06 30.57
C ARG A 178 -3.73 15.63 30.47
N SER A 179 -2.42 15.47 30.63
CA SER A 179 -1.75 14.17 30.65
C SER A 179 -0.56 14.22 31.62
N GLY A 180 0.13 13.10 31.83
CA GLY A 180 1.51 13.12 32.30
C GLY A 180 2.49 13.46 31.17
N ASN A 181 3.79 13.30 31.45
CA ASN A 181 4.84 13.49 30.44
C ASN A 181 4.72 12.44 29.33
N ILE A 182 4.64 12.91 28.09
CA ILE A 182 4.45 12.07 26.90
C ILE A 182 5.81 11.48 26.50
N SER A 183 5.86 10.22 26.10
CA SER A 183 7.10 9.58 25.63
C SER A 183 7.00 9.23 24.16
N ILE A 184 7.99 9.64 23.37
CA ILE A 184 8.21 9.15 22.01
C ILE A 184 9.01 7.86 22.13
N LEU A 185 8.38 6.72 21.86
CA LEU A 185 8.99 5.40 22.00
C LEU A 185 9.87 5.06 20.79
N ASP A 186 9.42 5.44 19.60
CA ASP A 186 10.11 5.26 18.32
C ASP A 186 9.68 6.35 17.32
N ALA A 187 10.13 6.25 16.06
CA ALA A 187 9.88 7.19 14.98
C ALA A 187 8.39 7.35 14.59
N ARG A 188 7.44 6.61 15.19
CA ARG A 188 5.99 6.74 14.96
C ARG A 188 5.12 6.58 16.22
N THR A 189 5.63 6.09 17.33
CA THR A 189 4.79 5.74 18.49
C THR A 189 4.94 6.75 19.64
N PHE A 190 3.80 7.26 20.12
CA PHE A 190 3.69 8.04 21.37
C PHE A 190 3.08 7.18 22.49
N TYR A 191 3.60 7.31 23.70
CA TYR A 191 2.98 6.87 24.94
C TYR A 191 2.51 8.10 25.73
N ILE A 192 1.23 8.15 26.05
CA ILE A 192 0.57 9.28 26.74
C ILE A 192 -0.01 8.75 28.05
N PRO A 193 0.66 8.97 29.19
CA PRO A 193 0.13 8.54 30.47
C PRO A 193 -0.93 9.51 31.01
N ASN A 194 -1.84 8.99 31.84
CA ASN A 194 -2.79 9.74 32.67
C ASN A 194 -3.61 10.78 31.89
N LEU A 195 -4.01 10.43 30.66
CA LEU A 195 -4.78 11.29 29.78
C LEU A 195 -6.17 11.54 30.35
N HIS A 196 -6.56 12.81 30.40
CA HIS A 196 -7.91 13.23 30.71
C HIS A 196 -8.42 14.17 29.62
N TYR A 197 -9.68 14.00 29.24
CA TYR A 197 -10.41 14.85 28.30
C TYR A 197 -11.91 14.61 28.52
N ASP A 198 -12.74 15.66 28.51
CA ASP A 198 -14.16 15.54 28.89
C ASP A 198 -15.06 14.84 27.85
N GLY A 199 -14.57 14.65 26.61
CA GLY A 199 -15.33 14.00 25.54
C GLY A 199 -16.41 14.87 24.90
N LEU A 200 -16.50 16.15 25.25
CA LEU A 200 -17.58 17.04 24.79
C LEU A 200 -17.30 17.70 23.43
N GLY A 201 -16.08 17.58 22.91
CA GLY A 201 -15.76 18.02 21.56
C GLY A 201 -16.40 17.10 20.53
N PRO A 202 -17.33 17.59 19.68
CA PRO A 202 -18.11 16.74 18.78
C PRO A 202 -17.29 16.11 17.65
N ASP A 203 -16.09 16.63 17.40
CA ASP A 203 -15.23 16.25 16.27
C ASP A 203 -13.76 16.39 16.66
N ALA A 204 -13.39 15.88 17.84
CA ALA A 204 -12.05 15.97 18.41
C ALA A 204 -11.19 14.76 18.04
N TYR A 205 -9.92 14.98 17.67
CA TYR A 205 -8.98 13.93 17.27
C TYR A 205 -7.60 14.17 17.87
N PHE A 206 -6.79 13.11 17.95
CA PHE A 206 -5.34 13.30 17.95
C PHE A 206 -4.93 13.83 16.59
N PHE A 207 -4.09 14.86 16.59
CA PHE A 207 -3.78 15.64 15.41
C PHE A 207 -2.32 16.04 15.43
N VAL A 208 -1.64 15.94 14.29
CA VAL A 208 -0.22 16.28 14.16
C VAL A 208 0.01 17.15 12.95
N GLY A 209 1.10 17.92 12.94
CA GLY A 209 1.45 18.70 11.77
C GLY A 209 2.79 19.40 11.92
N ASN A 210 3.09 20.22 10.92
CA ASN A 210 4.30 21.03 10.84
C ASN A 210 3.95 22.50 11.16
N GLY A 211 4.92 23.26 11.66
CA GLY A 211 4.80 24.63 12.10
C GLY A 211 4.97 24.80 13.61
N SER A 212 5.10 26.04 14.07
CA SER A 212 5.33 26.33 15.49
C SER A 212 4.11 26.08 16.39
N GLU A 213 2.91 26.02 15.82
CA GLU A 213 1.65 25.83 16.54
C GLU A 213 0.66 24.95 15.74
N PRO A 214 -0.28 24.27 16.43
CA PRO A 214 -1.34 23.51 15.78
C PRO A 214 -2.23 24.33 14.85
N SER A 215 -2.49 23.78 13.66
CA SER A 215 -3.30 24.42 12.62
C SER A 215 -4.35 23.47 12.03
N PRO A 216 -5.37 23.98 11.33
CA PRO A 216 -6.39 23.14 10.68
C PRO A 216 -5.84 22.20 9.59
N TYR A 217 -4.62 22.44 9.10
CA TYR A 217 -3.98 21.64 8.05
C TYR A 217 -3.19 20.44 8.57
N GLY A 218 -3.34 20.11 9.86
CA GLY A 218 -2.75 18.89 10.42
C GLY A 218 -3.38 17.61 9.87
N VAL A 219 -2.84 16.49 10.32
CA VAL A 219 -3.24 15.14 9.94
C VAL A 219 -3.80 14.42 11.15
N LYS A 220 -4.94 13.74 10.98
CA LYS A 220 -5.55 12.91 12.03
C LYS A 220 -4.64 11.71 12.35
N VAL A 221 -4.44 11.47 13.63
CA VAL A 221 -3.75 10.29 14.15
C VAL A 221 -4.79 9.35 14.75
N PRO A 222 -4.78 8.06 14.39
CA PRO A 222 -5.64 7.07 15.02
C PRO A 222 -5.47 7.07 16.54
N ASN A 223 -6.57 6.85 17.26
CA ASN A 223 -6.55 6.72 18.71
C ASN A 223 -5.96 5.36 19.16
N GLU A 224 -6.05 5.06 20.46
CA GLU A 224 -5.44 3.87 21.07
C GLU A 224 -6.01 2.54 20.56
N VAL A 225 -7.19 2.56 19.94
CA VAL A 225 -7.82 1.38 19.30
C VAL A 225 -7.69 1.41 17.77
N GLY A 226 -6.85 2.30 17.23
CA GLY A 226 -6.64 2.45 15.79
C GLY A 226 -7.80 3.11 15.05
N SER A 227 -8.73 3.74 15.75
CA SER A 227 -9.89 4.41 15.17
C SER A 227 -9.59 5.87 14.81
N LEU A 228 -10.20 6.32 13.71
CA LEU A 228 -10.22 7.72 13.28
C LEU A 228 -11.57 8.39 13.57
N GLU A 229 -12.41 7.79 14.41
CA GLU A 229 -13.63 8.39 14.94
C GLU A 229 -13.33 9.46 16.00
N PRO A 230 -14.27 10.38 16.29
CA PRO A 230 -14.11 11.38 17.33
C PRO A 230 -13.72 10.76 18.68
N LEU A 231 -12.78 11.40 19.38
CA LEU A 231 -12.27 10.93 20.66
C LEU A 231 -13.38 10.87 21.71
N LYS A 232 -13.44 9.72 22.40
CA LYS A 232 -14.20 9.59 23.64
C LYS A 232 -13.61 10.48 24.74
N GLY A 233 -14.35 10.65 25.83
CA GLY A 233 -13.77 11.19 27.06
C GLY A 233 -12.76 10.23 27.67
N TYR A 234 -11.68 10.78 28.24
CA TYR A 234 -10.64 10.05 28.97
C TYR A 234 -10.65 10.48 30.44
N GLN A 235 -10.47 9.53 31.36
CA GLN A 235 -10.47 9.77 32.81
C GLN A 235 -9.24 9.17 33.49
N GLY A 236 -8.05 9.62 33.08
CA GLY A 236 -6.77 9.18 33.66
C GLY A 236 -6.26 7.89 33.05
N GLU A 237 -6.36 7.76 31.73
CA GLU A 237 -5.98 6.55 30.99
C GLU A 237 -4.55 6.67 30.46
N ASP A 238 -3.80 5.56 30.49
CA ASP A 238 -2.50 5.44 29.83
C ASP A 238 -2.71 4.83 28.45
N ILE A 239 -2.31 5.55 27.40
CA ILE A 239 -2.56 5.13 26.01
C ILE A 239 -1.29 5.17 25.15
N GLU A 240 -1.29 4.35 24.11
CA GLU A 240 -0.30 4.40 23.03
C GLU A 240 -1.01 4.74 21.73
N ILE A 241 -0.45 5.68 20.96
CA ILE A 241 -0.96 6.04 19.64
C ILE A 241 0.19 6.03 18.63
N GLN A 242 -0.12 5.65 17.40
CA GLN A 242 0.87 5.52 16.34
C GLN A 242 0.55 6.45 15.17
N LEU A 243 1.58 7.16 14.69
CA LEU A 243 1.49 7.99 13.49
C LEU A 243 1.13 7.16 12.24
N PRO A 244 0.34 7.72 11.31
CA PRO A 244 0.13 7.14 9.99
C PRO A 244 1.45 6.83 9.29
N ARG A 245 1.48 5.80 8.42
CA ARG A 245 2.71 5.33 7.75
C ARG A 245 3.44 6.39 6.92
N SER A 246 2.72 7.38 6.42
CA SER A 246 3.28 8.48 5.64
C SER A 246 4.03 9.51 6.48
N LEU A 247 3.94 9.43 7.82
CA LEU A 247 4.53 10.37 8.76
C LEU A 247 5.51 9.68 9.70
N THR A 248 6.51 10.44 10.15
CA THR A 248 7.42 10.07 11.23
C THR A 248 7.53 11.20 12.23
N MET A 249 8.11 10.94 13.39
CA MET A 249 8.40 11.96 14.40
C MET A 249 9.33 13.05 13.87
N HIS A 250 10.11 12.76 12.81
CA HIS A 250 10.97 13.73 12.14
C HIS A 250 10.22 14.64 11.15
N SER A 251 8.98 14.30 10.80
CA SER A 251 8.16 15.08 9.85
C SER A 251 7.10 15.94 10.51
N ILE A 252 7.05 15.99 11.85
CA ILE A 252 6.04 16.71 12.63
C ILE A 252 6.69 17.57 13.72
N ASP A 253 6.05 18.69 14.04
CA ASP A 253 6.55 19.67 15.01
C ASP A 253 5.66 19.73 16.27
N TRP A 254 4.44 19.20 16.21
CA TRP A 254 3.51 19.16 17.35
C TRP A 254 2.55 17.97 17.29
N LEU A 255 2.11 17.54 18.48
CA LEU A 255 0.99 16.63 18.72
C LEU A 255 -0.08 17.38 19.51
N ALA A 256 -1.33 17.35 19.05
CA ALA A 256 -2.45 18.07 19.64
C ALA A 256 -3.69 17.18 19.79
N VAL A 257 -4.59 17.59 20.70
CA VAL A 257 -6.00 17.23 20.61
C VAL A 257 -6.73 18.42 19.97
N TRP A 258 -7.29 18.19 18.80
CA TRP A 258 -7.84 19.23 17.94
C TRP A 258 -9.28 18.90 17.53
N CYS A 259 -10.18 19.86 17.68
CA CYS A 259 -11.53 19.76 17.13
C CYS A 259 -11.58 20.32 15.71
N VAL A 260 -11.85 19.44 14.73
CA VAL A 260 -11.85 19.79 13.31
C VAL A 260 -13.05 20.68 12.98
N GLN A 261 -14.26 20.29 13.40
CA GLN A 261 -15.49 21.06 13.17
C GLN A 261 -15.39 22.54 13.59
N TYR A 262 -14.77 22.84 14.73
CA TYR A 262 -14.63 24.21 15.24
C TYR A 262 -13.23 24.80 15.07
N THR A 263 -12.31 24.09 14.41
CA THR A 263 -10.92 24.51 14.22
C THR A 263 -10.26 24.97 15.53
N HIS A 264 -10.46 24.21 16.61
CA HIS A 264 -10.08 24.62 17.96
C HIS A 264 -9.08 23.66 18.59
N ASN A 265 -7.97 24.21 19.08
CA ASN A 265 -6.91 23.50 19.79
C ASN A 265 -7.28 23.29 21.26
N PHE A 266 -7.53 22.06 21.68
CA PHE A 266 -7.84 21.75 23.08
C PHE A 266 -6.57 21.64 23.94
N GLY A 267 -5.43 21.42 23.28
CA GLY A 267 -4.10 21.44 23.85
C GLY A 267 -3.11 20.65 23.01
N HIS A 268 -1.82 20.95 23.18
CA HIS A 268 -0.76 20.35 22.36
C HIS A 268 0.58 20.29 23.09
N VAL A 269 1.49 19.49 22.55
CA VAL A 269 2.91 19.42 22.90
C VAL A 269 3.74 19.59 21.63
N ASN A 270 4.91 20.22 21.76
CA ASN A 270 5.83 20.41 20.63
C ASN A 270 6.88 19.30 20.62
N ILE A 271 7.19 18.80 19.42
CA ILE A 271 8.28 17.86 19.17
C ILE A 271 9.56 18.69 18.89
N PRO A 272 10.69 18.37 19.54
CA PRO A 272 11.93 19.09 19.27
C PRO A 272 12.63 18.57 18.00
N ASP A 273 13.29 19.46 17.26
CA ASP A 273 13.97 19.10 16.00
C ASP A 273 15.16 18.13 16.20
N ASP A 274 15.74 18.08 17.39
CA ASP A 274 16.88 17.22 17.75
C ASP A 274 16.43 15.83 18.24
N LEU A 275 15.71 15.09 17.39
CA LEU A 275 15.23 13.74 17.70
C LEU A 275 16.25 12.65 17.28
N ASP A 276 16.71 11.86 18.25
CA ASP A 276 17.48 10.63 18.04
C ASP A 276 16.73 9.43 18.66
N VAL A 277 15.57 9.13 18.07
CA VAL A 277 14.64 8.08 18.54
C VAL A 277 14.78 6.79 17.72
N PRO A 278 14.42 5.63 18.31
CA PRO A 278 14.45 4.35 17.59
C PRO A 278 13.60 4.36 16.31
N PRO A 279 13.99 3.62 15.26
CA PRO A 279 13.13 3.44 14.07
C PRO A 279 11.89 2.61 14.40
N ALA A 280 10.77 2.78 13.70
CA ALA A 280 9.54 2.03 13.95
C ALA A 280 9.50 0.68 13.19
N LEU A 281 10.28 -0.31 13.64
CA LEU A 281 10.39 -1.67 13.05
C LEU A 281 9.48 -2.70 13.72
N GLY A 282 8.63 -2.29 14.69
CA GLY A 282 7.74 -3.18 15.44
C GLY A 282 8.35 -3.78 16.72
N GLN A 283 9.52 -3.29 17.14
CA GLN A 283 10.23 -3.75 18.34
C GLN A 283 9.69 -3.18 19.67
N THR A 284 8.93 -2.09 19.58
CA THR A 284 8.37 -1.33 20.71
C THR A 284 7.06 -1.94 21.20
N LYS A 285 7.09 -3.21 21.60
CA LYS A 285 6.03 -3.79 22.46
C LYS A 285 6.48 -3.66 23.92
N LEU A 286 6.38 -2.45 24.48
CA LEU A 286 6.66 -2.24 25.92
C LEU A 286 5.53 -2.74 26.82
N THR A 287 4.46 -3.23 26.20
CA THR A 287 3.19 -3.48 26.84
C THR A 287 2.82 -4.94 26.62
N PRO A 288 3.32 -5.88 27.46
CA PRO A 288 2.91 -7.28 27.32
C PRO A 288 1.41 -7.41 27.63
N SER A 289 0.71 -8.39 27.05
CA SER A 289 -0.78 -8.50 27.07
C SER A 289 -1.47 -8.47 28.48
N TRP A 290 -0.71 -8.47 29.58
CA TRP A 290 -1.19 -8.62 30.96
C TRP A 290 -1.18 -7.36 31.86
N TRP A 291 -0.65 -6.20 31.44
CA TRP A 291 -0.68 -4.97 32.26
C TRP A 291 -1.85 -4.02 31.91
N TYR A 292 -2.50 -4.21 30.75
CA TYR A 292 -3.69 -3.46 30.36
C TYR A 292 -4.93 -4.34 30.52
N ASN A 293 -5.61 -4.21 31.65
CA ASN A 293 -6.98 -4.69 31.82
C ASN A 293 -7.89 -3.46 31.69
N PRO A 294 -8.40 -3.13 30.48
CA PRO A 294 -9.40 -2.09 30.38
C PRO A 294 -10.56 -2.54 31.24
N THR A 295 -10.92 -1.74 32.25
CA THR A 295 -12.09 -1.99 33.11
C THR A 295 -13.38 -1.62 32.36
N SER A 296 -13.45 -2.06 31.11
CA SER A 296 -14.61 -1.97 30.24
C SER A 296 -14.58 -3.22 29.39
N SER A 297 -15.57 -4.07 29.61
CA SER A 297 -15.86 -5.26 28.82
C SER A 297 -16.00 -4.91 27.34
N THR A 298 -14.92 -5.07 26.59
CA THR A 298 -14.88 -5.36 25.15
C THR A 298 -13.41 -5.54 24.79
N THR A 299 -13.00 -6.80 24.70
CA THR A 299 -11.73 -7.24 24.11
C THR A 299 -11.63 -6.73 22.68
N SER A 300 -10.60 -5.97 22.33
CA SER A 300 -10.21 -5.78 20.94
C SER A 300 -8.70 -5.56 20.87
N ASP A 301 -8.04 -6.55 20.29
CA ASP A 301 -6.60 -6.63 20.01
C ASP A 301 -6.16 -5.58 18.97
N PRO A 302 -5.03 -4.87 19.17
CA PRO A 302 -4.45 -3.92 18.21
C PRO A 302 -3.97 -4.52 16.87
N GLU A 303 -3.92 -5.84 16.69
CA GLU A 303 -3.38 -6.49 15.48
C GLU A 303 -4.42 -6.93 14.45
N GLY A 304 -5.73 -6.71 14.72
CA GLY A 304 -6.78 -7.34 13.92
C GLY A 304 -6.86 -8.86 14.10
N HIS A 305 -6.16 -9.37 15.12
CA HIS A 305 -6.38 -10.70 15.67
C HIS A 305 -7.49 -10.60 16.70
N TRP A 306 -8.75 -10.67 16.27
CA TRP A 306 -9.73 -11.21 17.20
C TRP A 306 -9.28 -12.66 17.38
N GLU A 307 -8.79 -13.06 18.55
CA GLU A 307 -8.51 -14.47 18.87
C GLU A 307 -9.85 -15.21 18.94
N MET A 308 -10.53 -15.31 17.80
CA MET A 308 -11.63 -16.22 17.59
C MET A 308 -10.99 -17.60 17.54
N SER A 309 -11.50 -18.52 18.34
CA SER A 309 -10.88 -19.83 18.55
C SER A 309 -10.76 -20.66 17.27
N ASN A 310 -11.51 -20.31 16.21
CA ASN A 310 -11.56 -21.09 14.99
C ASN A 310 -11.13 -20.27 13.77
N CYS A 311 -10.43 -20.93 12.84
CA CYS A 311 -9.99 -20.40 11.56
C CYS A 311 -9.95 -21.47 10.48
N ARG A 312 -10.36 -21.11 9.26
CA ARG A 312 -10.26 -21.95 8.07
C ARG A 312 -9.87 -21.19 6.81
N ASP A 313 -8.94 -21.78 6.04
CA ASP A 313 -8.65 -21.36 4.67
C ASP A 313 -9.84 -21.73 3.76
N LEU A 314 -10.49 -20.72 3.17
CA LEU A 314 -11.62 -20.91 2.24
C LEU A 314 -11.15 -20.94 0.79
N LEU A 315 -10.26 -20.00 0.45
CA LEU A 315 -9.57 -19.93 -0.83
C LEU A 315 -8.08 -19.79 -0.51
N PRO A 316 -7.24 -20.83 -0.72
CA PRO A 316 -5.83 -20.81 -0.33
C PRO A 316 -5.10 -19.56 -0.84
N GLY A 317 -4.46 -18.82 0.07
CA GLY A 317 -3.73 -17.59 -0.25
C GLY A 317 -4.59 -16.38 -0.66
N LYS A 318 -5.93 -16.49 -0.63
CA LYS A 318 -6.85 -15.43 -1.06
C LYS A 318 -7.91 -15.07 -0.03
N LEU A 319 -8.53 -16.03 0.64
CA LEU A 319 -9.64 -15.79 1.56
C LEU A 319 -9.62 -16.77 2.74
N GLN A 320 -9.71 -16.23 3.95
CA GLN A 320 -9.74 -16.94 5.22
C GLN A 320 -10.95 -16.48 6.03
N VAL A 321 -11.51 -17.40 6.82
CA VAL A 321 -12.55 -17.09 7.80
C VAL A 321 -12.08 -17.46 9.20
N HIS A 322 -12.33 -16.58 10.16
CA HIS A 322 -12.32 -16.91 11.58
C HIS A 322 -13.74 -16.76 12.14
N TRP A 323 -14.12 -17.60 13.10
CA TRP A 323 -15.45 -17.53 13.70
C TRP A 323 -15.47 -17.99 15.16
N GLU A 324 -16.47 -17.50 15.88
CA GLU A 324 -16.74 -17.86 17.26
C GLU A 324 -18.23 -17.63 17.56
N VAL A 325 -18.86 -18.57 18.26
CA VAL A 325 -20.23 -18.41 18.75
C VAL A 325 -20.21 -17.72 20.11
N GLN A 326 -20.89 -16.57 20.22
CA GLN A 326 -20.99 -15.73 21.41
C GLN A 326 -22.46 -15.56 21.82
N GLY A 327 -22.95 -16.47 22.66
CA GLY A 327 -24.35 -16.47 23.09
C GLY A 327 -25.28 -16.71 21.91
N ASP A 328 -26.18 -15.76 21.62
CA ASP A 328 -27.15 -15.83 20.52
C ASP A 328 -26.59 -15.34 19.18
N TRP A 329 -25.30 -14.98 19.11
CA TRP A 329 -24.65 -14.45 17.92
C TRP A 329 -23.49 -15.33 17.49
N VAL A 330 -23.28 -15.42 16.18
CA VAL A 330 -22.00 -15.84 15.61
C VAL A 330 -21.25 -14.58 15.18
N GLN A 331 -20.03 -14.42 15.67
CA GLN A 331 -19.12 -13.42 15.13
C GLN A 331 -18.28 -14.09 14.04
N VAL A 332 -18.04 -13.37 12.96
CA VAL A 332 -17.26 -13.84 11.81
C VAL A 332 -16.26 -12.75 11.41
N GLN A 333 -15.02 -13.16 11.20
CA GLN A 333 -13.97 -12.35 10.61
C GLN A 333 -13.58 -12.94 9.24
N LEU A 334 -13.77 -12.17 8.18
CA LEU A 334 -13.30 -12.49 6.84
C LEU A 334 -12.04 -11.71 6.53
N THR A 335 -10.96 -12.42 6.22
CA THR A 335 -9.69 -11.83 5.81
C THR A 335 -9.42 -12.24 4.37
N GLY A 336 -9.39 -11.29 3.44
CA GLY A 336 -9.22 -11.55 2.02
C GLY A 336 -8.20 -10.62 1.35
N LYS A 337 -7.36 -11.17 0.46
CA LYS A 337 -6.49 -10.41 -0.45
C LYS A 337 -7.33 -9.90 -1.62
N ILE A 338 -8.11 -8.85 -1.37
CA ILE A 338 -9.04 -8.24 -2.34
C ILE A 338 -8.60 -6.83 -2.71
N ARG A 339 -8.84 -6.42 -3.95
CA ARG A 339 -8.67 -5.02 -4.38
C ARG A 339 -9.83 -4.15 -3.88
N GLU A 340 -9.72 -2.83 -4.08
CA GLU A 340 -10.75 -1.87 -3.66
C GLU A 340 -12.03 -1.96 -4.50
N ASP A 341 -11.94 -2.52 -5.71
CA ASP A 341 -13.04 -2.80 -6.63
C ASP A 341 -13.59 -4.23 -6.46
N GLN A 342 -13.31 -4.89 -5.34
CA GLN A 342 -13.70 -6.29 -5.14
C GLN A 342 -14.45 -6.51 -3.84
N TYR A 343 -15.34 -7.50 -3.86
CA TYR A 343 -16.02 -8.04 -2.69
C TYR A 343 -15.44 -9.40 -2.29
N MET A 344 -15.69 -9.79 -1.05
CA MET A 344 -15.57 -11.16 -0.58
C MET A 344 -16.86 -11.58 0.11
N ALA A 345 -17.30 -12.81 -0.14
CA ALA A 345 -18.54 -13.36 0.40
C ALA A 345 -18.29 -14.67 1.13
N PHE A 346 -19.06 -14.93 2.18
CA PHE A 346 -19.03 -16.17 2.95
C PHE A 346 -20.39 -16.46 3.57
N GLY A 347 -20.79 -17.73 3.56
CA GLY A 347 -21.96 -18.19 4.29
C GLY A 347 -22.35 -19.63 3.96
N LEU A 348 -23.62 -19.96 4.16
CA LEU A 348 -24.16 -21.30 4.03
C LEU A 348 -24.49 -21.63 2.58
N SER A 349 -24.14 -22.85 2.17
CA SER A 349 -24.54 -23.34 0.86
C SER A 349 -26.05 -23.53 0.79
N GLY A 350 -26.64 -23.29 -0.38
CA GLY A 350 -28.08 -23.55 -0.59
C GLY A 350 -28.46 -25.02 -0.53
N ASN A 351 -27.48 -25.92 -0.54
CA ASN A 351 -27.70 -27.34 -0.34
C ASN A 351 -26.63 -27.94 0.58
N GLN A 352 -27.04 -28.63 1.64
CA GLN A 352 -26.10 -29.24 2.60
C GLN A 352 -25.34 -30.47 2.06
N LYS A 353 -25.66 -30.96 0.84
CA LYS A 353 -25.02 -32.11 0.20
C LYS A 353 -24.08 -31.75 -0.95
N SER A 354 -24.13 -30.53 -1.47
CA SER A 354 -23.34 -30.12 -2.63
C SER A 354 -23.06 -28.63 -2.59
N VAL A 355 -21.82 -28.24 -2.93
CA VAL A 355 -21.40 -26.84 -3.00
C VAL A 355 -22.24 -26.12 -4.07
N THR A 356 -23.17 -25.28 -3.64
CA THR A 356 -24.14 -24.63 -4.53
C THR A 356 -24.45 -23.21 -4.06
N MET A 357 -24.38 -22.28 -5.01
CA MET A 357 -24.72 -20.86 -4.85
C MET A 357 -26.24 -20.64 -4.77
N LEU A 358 -27.02 -21.34 -5.60
CA LEU A 358 -28.48 -21.24 -5.60
C LEU A 358 -29.08 -21.69 -4.28
N GLY A 359 -29.89 -20.83 -3.67
CA GLY A 359 -30.46 -20.98 -2.33
C GLY A 359 -29.47 -20.68 -1.21
N GLY A 360 -28.26 -20.24 -1.53
CA GLY A 360 -27.24 -19.89 -0.55
C GLY A 360 -27.56 -18.58 0.16
N ASP A 361 -27.05 -18.49 1.37
CA ASP A 361 -27.28 -17.40 2.31
C ASP A 361 -25.92 -16.95 2.85
N VAL A 362 -25.50 -15.77 2.42
CA VAL A 362 -24.11 -15.30 2.58
C VAL A 362 -24.06 -13.85 2.99
N ALA A 363 -23.07 -13.52 3.82
CA ALA A 363 -22.68 -12.13 4.00
C ALA A 363 -21.69 -11.73 2.91
N VAL A 364 -21.97 -10.61 2.24
CA VAL A 364 -21.07 -9.95 1.30
C VAL A 364 -20.39 -8.80 2.03
N THR A 365 -19.06 -8.77 1.95
CA THR A 365 -18.24 -7.74 2.58
C THR A 365 -17.31 -7.08 1.59
N PHE A 366 -17.08 -5.79 1.73
CA PHE A 366 -16.20 -5.03 0.86
C PHE A 366 -15.71 -3.74 1.53
N TYR A 367 -14.69 -3.14 0.91
CA TYR A 367 -14.18 -1.83 1.29
C TYR A 367 -14.62 -0.79 0.25
N ASP A 368 -15.41 0.17 0.68
CA ASP A 368 -15.82 1.31 -0.13
C ASP A 368 -14.73 2.38 -0.05
N ARG A 369 -13.98 2.55 -1.14
CA ARG A 369 -12.93 3.56 -1.26
C ARG A 369 -13.50 4.99 -1.28
N ALA A 370 -14.65 5.21 -1.90
CA ALA A 370 -15.22 6.55 -2.04
C ALA A 370 -15.67 7.11 -0.69
N ARG A 371 -16.21 6.25 0.17
CA ARG A 371 -16.67 6.58 1.53
C ARG A 371 -15.64 6.29 2.62
N ASN A 372 -14.55 5.61 2.27
CA ASN A 372 -13.51 5.14 3.20
C ASN A 372 -14.12 4.33 4.36
N SER A 373 -15.03 3.42 4.02
CA SER A 373 -15.81 2.61 4.97
C SER A 373 -15.83 1.13 4.58
N PHE A 374 -16.04 0.26 5.56
CA PHE A 374 -16.24 -1.17 5.33
C PHE A 374 -17.73 -1.49 5.38
N HIS A 375 -18.14 -2.50 4.65
CA HIS A 375 -19.52 -2.92 4.55
C HIS A 375 -19.63 -4.43 4.81
N ALA A 376 -20.73 -4.82 5.46
CA ALA A 376 -21.16 -6.20 5.64
C ALA A 376 -22.67 -6.22 5.46
N GLU A 377 -23.12 -6.94 4.44
CA GLU A 377 -24.51 -7.00 4.01
C GLU A 377 -24.92 -8.45 3.81
N ASP A 378 -26.11 -8.81 4.29
CA ASP A 378 -26.66 -10.16 4.14
C ASP A 378 -27.37 -10.33 2.80
N TYR A 379 -27.10 -11.45 2.13
CA TYR A 379 -27.55 -11.74 0.77
C TYR A 379 -28.12 -13.15 0.65
N TYR A 380 -29.33 -13.20 0.09
CA TYR A 380 -29.94 -14.42 -0.42
C TYR A 380 -29.76 -14.56 -1.95
N MET A 381 -29.34 -15.77 -2.37
CA MET A 381 -29.00 -16.06 -3.76
C MET A 381 -30.04 -16.97 -4.43
N SER A 382 -31.04 -16.37 -5.07
CA SER A 382 -32.09 -17.10 -5.79
C SER A 382 -31.73 -17.47 -7.23
N ALA A 383 -30.78 -16.75 -7.84
CA ALA A 383 -30.22 -17.02 -9.17
C ALA A 383 -28.75 -16.59 -9.26
N THR A 384 -28.04 -17.00 -10.31
CA THR A 384 -26.62 -16.63 -10.55
C THR A 384 -26.44 -15.26 -11.20
N THR A 385 -27.53 -14.55 -11.50
CA THR A 385 -27.53 -13.21 -12.08
C THR A 385 -27.57 -12.14 -11.00
N GLY A 386 -27.16 -10.91 -11.32
CA GLY A 386 -27.30 -9.77 -10.42
C GLY A 386 -28.75 -9.53 -9.99
N CYS A 387 -28.93 -8.83 -8.87
CA CYS A 387 -30.25 -8.59 -8.29
C CYS A 387 -31.15 -7.74 -9.19
N ASP A 388 -32.30 -8.28 -9.61
CA ASP A 388 -33.34 -7.53 -10.33
C ASP A 388 -34.35 -6.84 -9.39
N GLY A 389 -34.15 -6.96 -8.08
CA GLY A 389 -35.05 -6.50 -7.01
C GLY A 389 -35.97 -7.58 -6.46
N LYS A 390 -36.03 -8.77 -7.07
CA LYS A 390 -36.83 -9.91 -6.61
C LYS A 390 -36.14 -11.27 -6.77
N ASN A 391 -35.29 -11.42 -7.79
CA ASN A 391 -34.53 -12.61 -8.10
C ASN A 391 -33.06 -12.24 -8.38
N GLY A 392 -32.15 -13.22 -8.25
CA GLY A 392 -30.71 -13.02 -8.38
C GLY A 392 -29.97 -13.07 -7.05
N VAL A 393 -28.78 -12.49 -7.03
CA VAL A 393 -27.94 -12.29 -5.85
C VAL A 393 -28.34 -10.97 -5.20
N CYS A 394 -29.31 -11.03 -4.28
CA CYS A 394 -29.94 -9.84 -3.73
C CYS A 394 -29.60 -9.65 -2.25
N PRO A 395 -29.37 -8.39 -1.80
CA PRO A 395 -29.35 -8.10 -0.39
C PRO A 395 -30.76 -8.30 0.17
N ASP A 396 -30.87 -8.83 1.38
CA ASP A 396 -32.13 -9.28 1.97
C ASP A 396 -33.15 -8.14 2.13
N GLU A 397 -32.68 -6.93 2.43
CA GLU A 397 -33.52 -5.73 2.50
C GLU A 397 -34.31 -5.46 1.21
N ARG A 398 -33.76 -5.83 0.05
CA ARG A 398 -34.46 -5.68 -1.24
C ARG A 398 -35.54 -6.72 -1.47
N LEU A 399 -35.42 -7.89 -0.82
CA LEU A 399 -36.42 -8.95 -0.88
C LEU A 399 -37.52 -8.78 0.18
N GLY A 400 -37.47 -7.68 0.95
CA GLY A 400 -38.41 -7.39 2.03
C GLY A 400 -37.97 -7.95 3.38
N GLY A 401 -36.76 -8.50 3.46
CA GLY A 401 -36.15 -8.97 4.69
C GLY A 401 -35.29 -7.94 5.39
N ARG A 402 -34.41 -8.38 6.29
CA ARG A 402 -33.50 -7.51 7.05
C ARG A 402 -32.05 -7.88 6.79
N ASN A 403 -31.17 -6.89 6.86
CA ASN A 403 -29.74 -7.17 6.93
C ASN A 403 -29.38 -7.71 8.33
N ASP A 404 -29.15 -9.02 8.44
CA ASP A 404 -28.77 -9.68 9.68
C ASP A 404 -27.25 -9.66 9.91
N ALA A 405 -26.46 -9.23 8.93
CA ALA A 405 -25.02 -9.00 9.06
C ALA A 405 -24.73 -7.59 9.63
N VAL A 406 -24.32 -7.55 10.90
CA VAL A 406 -23.96 -6.30 11.58
C VAL A 406 -22.45 -6.13 11.57
N LEU A 407 -21.96 -5.15 10.81
CA LEU A 407 -20.55 -4.76 10.81
C LEU A 407 -20.09 -4.40 12.24
N VAL A 408 -18.98 -4.99 12.66
CA VAL A 408 -18.30 -4.69 13.93
C VAL A 408 -17.10 -3.78 13.68
N THR A 409 -16.23 -4.17 12.75
CA THR A 409 -15.05 -3.39 12.36
C THR A 409 -14.52 -3.84 11.01
N GLY A 410 -13.68 -3.03 10.39
CA GLY A 410 -12.91 -3.44 9.22
C GLY A 410 -11.57 -2.75 9.18
N THR A 411 -10.56 -3.43 8.65
CA THR A 411 -9.23 -2.89 8.43
C THR A 411 -8.74 -3.30 7.06
N ARG A 412 -7.90 -2.47 6.45
CA ARG A 412 -7.26 -2.75 5.17
C ARG A 412 -5.78 -2.40 5.24
N ARG A 413 -4.91 -3.33 4.85
CA ARG A 413 -3.46 -3.16 4.83
C ARG A 413 -2.85 -4.01 3.72
N ASN A 414 -1.95 -3.42 2.93
CA ASN A 414 -1.16 -4.13 1.90
C ASN A 414 -2.03 -4.99 0.95
N GLY A 415 -3.18 -4.47 0.51
CA GLY A 415 -4.08 -5.22 -0.39
C GLY A 415 -4.87 -6.35 0.28
N VAL A 416 -4.76 -6.52 1.60
CA VAL A 416 -5.58 -7.43 2.40
C VAL A 416 -6.63 -6.63 3.16
N THR A 417 -7.88 -7.06 3.06
CA THR A 417 -9.03 -6.51 3.80
C THR A 417 -9.49 -7.51 4.83
N CYS A 418 -9.65 -7.06 6.05
CA CYS A 418 -10.22 -7.81 7.15
C CYS A 418 -11.54 -7.12 7.54
N VAL A 419 -12.66 -7.85 7.46
CA VAL A 419 -13.97 -7.35 7.89
C VAL A 419 -14.50 -8.29 8.96
N VAL A 420 -14.89 -7.71 10.09
CA VAL A 420 -15.52 -8.42 11.20
C VAL A 420 -16.96 -7.98 11.28
N TYR A 421 -17.86 -8.95 11.26
CA TYR A 421 -19.28 -8.74 11.42
C TYR A 421 -19.86 -9.81 12.35
N ARG A 422 -21.08 -9.60 12.81
CA ARG A 422 -21.82 -10.59 13.59
C ARG A 422 -23.21 -10.81 13.01
N ARG A 423 -23.71 -12.03 13.14
CA ARG A 423 -25.02 -12.49 12.67
C ARG A 423 -25.71 -13.28 13.78
N PRO A 424 -27.04 -13.19 13.96
CA PRO A 424 -27.74 -14.02 14.95
C PRO A 424 -27.67 -15.51 14.58
N VAL A 425 -27.52 -16.38 15.58
CA VAL A 425 -27.52 -17.84 15.38
C VAL A 425 -28.89 -18.33 14.92
N GLN A 426 -29.95 -17.76 15.50
CA GLN A 426 -31.33 -18.02 15.12
C GLN A 426 -31.77 -16.94 14.13
N THR A 427 -32.29 -17.35 12.98
CA THR A 427 -32.88 -16.40 12.04
C THR A 427 -34.17 -15.79 12.62
N ASN A 428 -34.37 -14.51 12.34
CA ASN A 428 -35.63 -13.82 12.58
C ASN A 428 -36.60 -13.92 11.38
N GLU A 429 -36.16 -14.49 10.26
CA GLU A 429 -36.83 -14.57 8.97
C GLU A 429 -36.46 -15.83 8.15
N ALA A 430 -37.11 -16.96 8.45
CA ALA A 430 -36.79 -18.26 7.84
C ALA A 430 -37.09 -18.41 6.32
N VAL A 431 -37.44 -17.34 5.61
CA VAL A 431 -37.74 -17.38 4.16
C VAL A 431 -36.47 -17.16 3.32
N ASN A 432 -35.63 -16.22 3.73
CA ASN A 432 -34.40 -15.84 3.02
C ASN A 432 -33.14 -16.23 3.82
N ASP A 433 -33.26 -16.34 5.15
CA ASP A 433 -32.18 -16.77 6.03
C ASP A 433 -32.24 -18.26 6.37
N GLN A 434 -31.06 -18.83 6.56
CA GLN A 434 -30.84 -20.11 7.19
C GLN A 434 -30.30 -19.91 8.61
N PRO A 435 -30.84 -20.62 9.64
CA PRO A 435 -30.25 -20.60 10.97
C PRO A 435 -28.83 -21.18 10.94
N VAL A 436 -27.92 -20.58 11.68
CA VAL A 436 -26.52 -21.02 11.76
C VAL A 436 -26.46 -22.37 12.49
N PRO A 437 -26.00 -23.46 11.83
CA PRO A 437 -25.96 -24.78 12.47
C PRO A 437 -24.80 -24.83 13.47
N VAL A 438 -25.11 -24.70 14.75
CA VAL A 438 -24.08 -24.61 15.81
C VAL A 438 -23.38 -25.95 16.03
N ASP A 439 -24.13 -27.03 16.23
CA ASP A 439 -23.60 -28.33 16.68
C ASP A 439 -23.51 -29.41 15.59
N VAL A 440 -23.64 -29.02 14.33
CA VAL A 440 -23.55 -29.95 13.18
C VAL A 440 -22.69 -29.35 12.07
N ASP A 441 -22.06 -30.23 11.29
CA ASP A 441 -21.25 -29.84 10.14
C ASP A 441 -22.10 -29.15 9.06
N ALA A 442 -21.91 -27.85 8.91
CA ALA A 442 -22.55 -27.03 7.90
C ALA A 442 -21.67 -26.92 6.66
N LEU A 443 -22.25 -27.14 5.47
CA LEU A 443 -21.54 -26.88 4.22
C LEU A 443 -21.54 -25.38 3.93
N VAL A 444 -20.34 -24.81 3.81
CA VAL A 444 -20.15 -23.37 3.55
C VAL A 444 -19.68 -23.11 2.13
N ILE A 445 -19.96 -21.91 1.64
CA ILE A 445 -19.50 -21.38 0.36
C ILE A 445 -18.82 -20.03 0.55
N ALA A 446 -17.86 -19.73 -0.31
CA ALA A 446 -17.19 -18.44 -0.31
C ALA A 446 -16.76 -18.03 -1.72
N ALA A 447 -16.65 -16.73 -1.95
CA ALA A 447 -16.23 -16.18 -3.24
C ALA A 447 -15.54 -14.82 -3.09
N VAL A 448 -14.70 -14.48 -4.07
CA VAL A 448 -14.12 -13.15 -4.27
C VAL A 448 -14.45 -12.71 -5.70
N GLY A 449 -14.96 -11.49 -5.87
CA GLY A 449 -15.37 -11.01 -7.20
C GLY A 449 -15.29 -9.50 -7.34
N PRO A 450 -15.43 -8.97 -8.56
CA PRO A 450 -15.51 -7.53 -8.80
C PRO A 450 -16.81 -6.95 -8.22
N LEU A 451 -16.75 -5.71 -7.76
CA LEU A 451 -17.90 -4.88 -7.44
C LEU A 451 -18.34 -4.13 -8.70
N ALA A 452 -19.63 -4.21 -9.02
CA ALA A 452 -20.24 -3.37 -10.04
C ALA A 452 -20.43 -1.94 -9.51
N GLY A 453 -20.66 -0.96 -10.41
CA GLY A 453 -20.72 0.48 -10.08
C GLY A 453 -21.83 0.94 -9.11
N SER A 454 -22.61 0.02 -8.54
CA SER A 454 -23.60 0.26 -7.49
C SER A 454 -23.24 -0.46 -6.18
N ASP A 455 -21.96 -0.74 -5.94
CA ASP A 455 -21.44 -1.50 -4.80
C ASP A 455 -22.05 -2.93 -4.71
N GLN A 456 -22.48 -3.48 -5.85
CA GLN A 456 -23.11 -4.80 -5.94
C GLN A 456 -22.11 -5.88 -6.36
N PRO A 457 -22.26 -7.13 -5.85
CA PRO A 457 -21.39 -8.23 -6.24
C PRO A 457 -21.58 -8.58 -7.73
N GLY A 458 -20.50 -8.46 -8.51
CA GLY A 458 -20.41 -8.86 -9.90
C GLY A 458 -20.02 -10.33 -10.09
N ALA A 459 -19.94 -10.77 -11.34
CA ALA A 459 -19.57 -12.15 -11.65
C ALA A 459 -18.10 -12.44 -11.29
N HIS A 460 -17.85 -13.57 -10.63
CA HIS A 460 -16.53 -14.06 -10.24
C HIS A 460 -16.09 -15.28 -11.05
N ALA A 461 -14.79 -15.51 -11.14
CA ALA A 461 -14.25 -16.68 -11.84
C ALA A 461 -14.32 -17.95 -10.97
N VAL A 462 -14.29 -19.12 -11.60
CA VAL A 462 -14.35 -20.43 -10.91
C VAL A 462 -13.21 -20.59 -9.88
N GLN A 463 -12.04 -20.02 -10.16
CA GLN A 463 -10.87 -20.06 -9.29
C GLN A 463 -10.92 -19.07 -8.10
N ASP A 464 -11.93 -18.21 -8.07
CA ASP A 464 -12.18 -17.24 -7.01
C ASP A 464 -13.42 -17.60 -6.18
N MET A 465 -13.88 -18.86 -6.28
CA MET A 465 -14.95 -19.41 -5.45
C MET A 465 -14.59 -20.80 -4.92
N THR A 466 -15.26 -21.22 -3.86
CA THR A 466 -15.12 -22.57 -3.30
C THR A 466 -15.69 -23.59 -4.29
N THR A 467 -14.87 -24.51 -4.77
CA THR A 467 -15.30 -25.69 -5.54
C THR A 467 -15.31 -26.97 -4.71
N ASP A 468 -14.51 -27.00 -3.65
CA ASP A 468 -14.37 -28.14 -2.74
C ASP A 468 -15.39 -28.07 -1.60
N GLU A 469 -15.79 -29.22 -1.07
CA GLU A 469 -16.68 -29.29 0.08
C GLU A 469 -15.96 -28.86 1.37
N ILE A 470 -16.18 -27.61 1.78
CA ILE A 470 -15.70 -27.08 3.06
C ILE A 470 -16.85 -27.16 4.06
N ARG A 471 -16.65 -27.94 5.13
CA ARG A 471 -17.61 -28.08 6.22
C ARG A 471 -17.10 -27.43 7.50
N ILE A 472 -17.92 -26.60 8.12
CA ILE A 472 -17.64 -25.90 9.37
C ILE A 472 -18.66 -26.31 10.42
N THR A 473 -18.20 -26.59 11.63
CA THR A 473 -19.04 -26.79 12.82
C THR A 473 -18.86 -25.56 13.68
N PHE A 474 -19.92 -24.75 13.81
CA PHE A 474 -19.78 -23.41 14.38
C PHE A 474 -19.47 -23.42 15.89
N SER A 475 -19.87 -24.47 16.63
CA SER A 475 -19.50 -24.67 18.05
C SER A 475 -18.12 -25.26 18.28
N SER A 476 -17.36 -25.57 17.21
CA SER A 476 -15.98 -26.01 17.35
C SER A 476 -15.16 -25.03 18.19
N ARG A 477 -14.14 -25.57 18.84
CA ARG A 477 -13.10 -24.81 19.52
C ARG A 477 -11.77 -25.28 18.97
N ASP A 478 -10.87 -24.36 18.71
CA ASP A 478 -9.49 -24.61 18.28
C ASP A 478 -9.37 -25.25 16.87
N ASP A 479 -10.30 -24.97 15.94
CA ASP A 479 -10.08 -25.26 14.51
C ASP A 479 -9.00 -24.30 13.99
N HIS A 480 -7.79 -24.79 13.73
CA HIS A 480 -6.65 -23.96 13.34
C HIS A 480 -6.11 -24.37 11.98
N THR A 481 -7.00 -24.50 10.98
CA THR A 481 -6.61 -24.93 9.64
C THR A 481 -5.91 -23.84 8.81
N CYS A 482 -5.94 -22.58 9.27
CA CYS A 482 -5.18 -21.46 8.69
C CYS A 482 -3.69 -21.56 9.00
N SER A 483 -2.93 -22.15 8.08
CA SER A 483 -1.50 -22.42 8.27
C SER A 483 -0.59 -21.20 8.05
N THR A 484 -1.08 -20.16 7.37
CA THR A 484 -0.29 -18.97 6.99
C THR A 484 -1.15 -17.71 7.08
N SER A 485 -0.61 -16.63 7.68
CA SER A 485 -1.31 -15.33 7.66
C SER A 485 -1.26 -14.72 6.26
N LEU A 486 -2.42 -14.28 5.73
CA LEU A 486 -2.48 -13.52 4.48
C LEU A 486 -1.69 -12.21 4.53
N PHE A 487 -1.36 -11.70 5.72
CA PHE A 487 -0.51 -10.52 5.91
C PHE A 487 1.00 -10.81 5.86
N ASN A 488 1.40 -12.09 5.94
CA ASN A 488 2.79 -12.56 5.97
C ASN A 488 3.22 -13.30 4.69
N LEU A 489 2.34 -13.42 3.70
CA LEU A 489 2.74 -13.84 2.37
C LEU A 489 3.60 -12.71 1.80
N ASP A 490 4.85 -13.04 1.41
CA ASP A 490 5.75 -12.13 0.70
C ASP A 490 4.94 -11.32 -0.31
N ASP A 491 5.18 -10.01 -0.40
CA ASP A 491 4.63 -9.18 -1.46
C ASP A 491 4.89 -9.92 -2.78
N ASP A 492 3.87 -10.63 -3.30
CA ASP A 492 3.86 -11.06 -4.70
C ASP A 492 4.11 -9.77 -5.45
N MET A 493 5.33 -9.65 -5.98
CA MET A 493 5.84 -8.51 -6.73
C MET A 493 4.68 -7.75 -7.34
N GLU A 494 4.36 -6.58 -6.79
CA GLU A 494 3.30 -5.70 -7.30
C GLU A 494 3.45 -5.70 -8.83
N LEU A 495 2.56 -6.42 -9.52
CA LEU A 495 2.79 -6.81 -10.90
C LEU A 495 2.83 -5.52 -11.69
N SER A 496 4.03 -5.12 -12.13
CA SER A 496 4.20 -3.84 -12.79
C SER A 496 3.31 -3.77 -14.03
N ALA A 497 2.69 -2.61 -14.26
CA ALA A 497 1.98 -2.31 -15.49
C ALA A 497 2.83 -2.69 -16.70
N TRP A 498 2.20 -3.20 -17.77
CA TRP A 498 2.92 -3.32 -19.03
C TRP A 498 3.36 -1.93 -19.50
N PRO A 499 4.53 -1.82 -20.16
CA PRO A 499 4.96 -0.55 -20.72
C PRO A 499 3.86 0.07 -21.60
N PRO A 500 3.56 1.38 -21.46
CA PRO A 500 2.56 2.04 -22.29
C PRO A 500 2.84 1.83 -23.77
N ASN A 501 1.81 1.46 -24.53
CA ASN A 501 1.91 1.38 -25.98
C ASN A 501 1.97 2.80 -26.57
N ILE A 502 2.76 3.00 -27.61
CA ILE A 502 2.91 4.31 -28.27
C ILE A 502 2.74 4.11 -29.78
N ILE A 503 2.00 5.01 -30.44
CA ILE A 503 1.85 5.07 -31.90
C ILE A 503 2.26 6.46 -32.40
N ILE A 504 3.24 6.51 -33.31
CA ILE A 504 3.78 7.73 -33.91
C ILE A 504 3.94 7.50 -35.41
N GLY A 505 3.65 8.52 -36.22
CA GLY A 505 3.89 8.49 -37.67
C GLY A 505 2.81 7.78 -38.49
N GLU A 506 1.72 7.36 -37.85
CA GLU A 506 0.56 6.73 -38.50
C GLU A 506 -0.55 7.76 -38.75
N ASN A 507 -1.23 7.66 -39.90
CA ASN A 507 -2.38 8.51 -40.24
C ASN A 507 -3.72 7.77 -40.26
N LYS A 508 -3.67 6.45 -40.09
CA LYS A 508 -4.83 5.55 -40.07
C LYS A 508 -4.81 4.68 -38.83
N PHE A 509 -5.94 4.66 -38.14
CA PHE A 509 -6.11 3.93 -36.89
C PHE A 509 -7.31 3.01 -37.00
N THR A 510 -7.18 1.78 -36.49
CA THR A 510 -8.31 0.87 -36.31
C THR A 510 -8.63 0.78 -34.83
N ALA A 511 -9.87 1.12 -34.44
CA ALA A 511 -10.34 1.14 -33.07
C ALA A 511 -11.32 -0.01 -32.83
N ARG A 512 -10.96 -0.93 -31.93
CA ARG A 512 -11.74 -2.12 -31.53
C ARG A 512 -11.82 -2.21 -30.02
N LEU A 513 -12.78 -2.96 -29.50
CA LEU A 513 -12.89 -3.19 -28.06
C LEU A 513 -12.13 -4.44 -27.62
N GLY A 514 -11.82 -4.54 -26.34
CA GLY A 514 -11.27 -5.76 -25.74
C GLY A 514 -11.04 -5.63 -24.23
N PRO A 515 -10.61 -6.71 -23.56
CA PRO A 515 -10.37 -6.73 -22.13
C PRO A 515 -9.39 -5.68 -21.67
N SER A 516 -9.59 -5.16 -20.46
CA SER A 516 -8.76 -4.11 -19.85
C SER A 516 -7.31 -4.54 -19.55
N GLY A 517 -6.99 -5.83 -19.57
CA GLY A 517 -5.65 -6.35 -19.30
C GLY A 517 -5.34 -6.57 -17.81
N GLY A 518 -6.37 -6.59 -16.96
CA GLY A 518 -6.26 -6.94 -15.54
C GLY A 518 -5.26 -6.08 -14.77
N VAL A 519 -4.54 -6.72 -13.84
CA VAL A 519 -3.60 -6.05 -12.92
C VAL A 519 -2.37 -5.44 -13.59
N ARG A 520 -2.13 -5.72 -14.88
CA ARG A 520 -1.00 -5.15 -15.65
C ARG A 520 -1.46 -4.16 -16.74
N GLY A 521 -2.76 -4.04 -16.97
CA GLY A 521 -3.36 -3.31 -18.09
C GLY A 521 -3.86 -1.91 -17.72
N TYR A 522 -5.07 -1.56 -18.17
CA TYR A 522 -5.65 -0.22 -18.11
C TYR A 522 -5.47 0.45 -16.75
N MET A 523 -5.98 -0.15 -15.68
CA MET A 523 -5.95 0.48 -14.34
C MET A 523 -4.52 0.77 -13.88
N SER A 524 -3.57 -0.13 -14.12
CA SER A 524 -2.17 0.05 -13.71
C SER A 524 -1.42 1.04 -14.60
N ILE A 525 -1.85 1.22 -15.85
CA ILE A 525 -1.29 2.20 -16.79
C ILE A 525 -1.87 3.61 -16.52
N THR A 526 -3.18 3.69 -16.24
CA THR A 526 -3.91 4.96 -16.19
C THR A 526 -4.13 5.49 -14.77
N GLY A 527 -4.17 4.62 -13.76
CA GLY A 527 -4.57 4.92 -12.39
C GLY A 527 -6.08 5.00 -12.18
N TYR A 528 -6.89 4.76 -13.21
CA TYR A 528 -8.35 4.86 -13.16
C TYR A 528 -9.03 3.49 -13.33
N PRO A 529 -10.12 3.21 -12.59
CA PRO A 529 -10.92 2.02 -12.83
C PRO A 529 -11.63 2.11 -14.18
N THR A 530 -11.89 0.96 -14.80
CA THR A 530 -12.57 0.85 -16.10
C THR A 530 -13.60 -0.28 -16.04
N GLY A 531 -14.53 -0.28 -17.00
CA GLY A 531 -15.51 -1.36 -17.17
C GLY A 531 -14.90 -2.60 -17.83
N ASP A 532 -15.78 -3.43 -18.41
CA ASP A 532 -15.39 -4.73 -18.99
C ASP A 532 -14.50 -4.62 -20.23
N VAL A 533 -14.60 -3.49 -20.96
CA VAL A 533 -13.92 -3.28 -22.25
C VAL A 533 -13.22 -1.93 -22.32
N VAL A 534 -12.11 -1.91 -23.06
CA VAL A 534 -11.31 -0.71 -23.37
C VAL A 534 -10.96 -0.67 -24.85
N TRP A 535 -10.53 0.49 -25.32
CA TRP A 535 -10.11 0.68 -26.71
C TRP A 535 -8.75 0.04 -26.99
N TYR A 536 -8.72 -0.77 -28.05
CA TYR A 536 -7.52 -1.25 -28.73
C TYR A 536 -7.37 -0.47 -30.03
N ILE A 537 -6.27 0.28 -30.15
CA ILE A 537 -5.97 1.05 -31.35
C ILE A 537 -4.79 0.41 -32.07
N ASN A 538 -4.98 0.03 -33.33
CA ASN A 538 -3.99 -0.75 -34.11
C ASN A 538 -3.48 -1.96 -33.32
N ASP A 539 -4.42 -2.71 -32.72
CA ASP A 539 -4.17 -3.94 -31.97
C ASP A 539 -3.28 -3.77 -30.73
N LYS A 540 -3.14 -2.53 -30.24
CA LYS A 540 -2.46 -2.19 -28.99
C LYS A 540 -3.48 -1.80 -27.92
N LEU A 541 -3.27 -2.27 -26.69
CA LEU A 541 -4.05 -1.86 -25.52
C LEU A 541 -3.79 -0.38 -25.24
N ILE A 542 -4.86 0.44 -25.32
CA ILE A 542 -4.90 1.88 -25.02
C ILE A 542 -3.60 2.67 -25.29
N PRO A 543 -3.08 2.68 -26.52
CA PRO A 543 -1.83 3.36 -26.83
C PRO A 543 -1.95 4.88 -26.69
N GLU A 544 -0.84 5.52 -26.33
CA GLU A 544 -0.67 6.96 -26.50
C GLU A 544 -0.40 7.26 -27.98
N ILE A 545 -1.24 8.09 -28.59
CA ILE A 545 -1.19 8.39 -30.03
C ILE A 545 -0.57 9.78 -30.22
N TYR A 546 0.35 9.94 -31.16
CA TYR A 546 0.91 11.24 -31.53
C TYR A 546 0.35 11.71 -32.88
N VAL A 547 -0.24 12.91 -32.88
CA VAL A 547 -0.83 13.54 -34.08
C VAL A 547 -0.28 14.95 -34.28
N GLU A 548 -0.15 15.38 -35.52
CA GLU A 548 0.35 16.70 -35.89
C GLU A 548 -0.80 17.67 -36.16
N ARG A 549 -0.64 18.93 -35.73
CA ARG A 549 -1.57 20.02 -36.06
C ARG A 549 -1.69 20.19 -37.57
N LYS A 550 -2.88 20.60 -38.02
CA LYS A 550 -3.27 20.81 -39.43
C LYS A 550 -3.25 19.55 -40.32
N GLN A 551 -3.04 18.37 -39.74
CA GLN A 551 -3.10 17.09 -40.45
C GLN A 551 -4.45 16.40 -40.21
N THR A 552 -4.91 15.64 -41.21
CA THR A 552 -6.13 14.81 -41.11
C THR A 552 -5.75 13.36 -40.84
N TYR A 553 -6.43 12.78 -39.85
CA TYR A 553 -6.31 11.39 -39.41
C TYR A 553 -7.63 10.65 -39.59
N THR A 554 -7.55 9.36 -39.89
CA THR A 554 -8.73 8.51 -40.12
C THR A 554 -8.78 7.38 -39.09
N PHE A 555 -9.89 7.28 -38.37
CA PHE A 555 -10.19 6.18 -37.45
C PHE A 555 -11.27 5.28 -38.04
N TYR A 556 -10.97 4.00 -38.20
CA TYR A 556 -11.92 2.95 -38.53
C TYR A 556 -12.44 2.36 -37.22
N VAL A 557 -13.67 2.68 -36.86
CA VAL A 557 -14.26 2.40 -35.54
C VAL A 557 -15.17 1.18 -35.63
N GLU A 558 -14.96 0.25 -34.71
CA GLU A 558 -15.74 -0.98 -34.56
C GLU A 558 -16.24 -1.14 -33.11
N GLY A 559 -16.95 -0.13 -32.61
CA GLY A 559 -17.46 -0.04 -31.23
C GLY A 559 -18.92 -0.45 -31.02
N GLY A 560 -19.62 -0.78 -32.11
CA GLY A 560 -21.02 -1.22 -32.10
C GLY A 560 -22.05 -0.09 -32.10
N ASN A 561 -23.08 -0.23 -32.93
CA ASN A 561 -24.01 0.85 -33.31
C ASN A 561 -25.46 0.62 -32.84
N GLU A 562 -25.68 -0.22 -31.82
CA GLU A 562 -27.02 -0.51 -31.30
C GLU A 562 -27.21 0.06 -29.87
N PRO A 563 -27.79 1.27 -29.71
CA PRO A 563 -27.98 1.89 -28.40
C PRO A 563 -28.78 1.06 -27.40
N SER A 564 -29.66 0.17 -27.87
CA SER A 564 -30.44 -0.74 -27.02
C SER A 564 -29.60 -1.82 -26.35
N LYS A 565 -28.38 -2.09 -26.84
CA LYS A 565 -27.43 -3.02 -26.23
C LYS A 565 -26.30 -2.20 -25.61
N ALA A 566 -26.55 -1.64 -24.43
CA ALA A 566 -25.61 -0.76 -23.74
C ALA A 566 -24.20 -1.38 -23.57
N GLU A 567 -24.12 -2.71 -23.43
CA GLU A 567 -22.88 -3.50 -23.33
C GLU A 567 -22.07 -3.56 -24.63
N HIS A 568 -22.70 -3.38 -25.80
CA HIS A 568 -22.07 -3.43 -27.12
C HIS A 568 -22.12 -2.08 -27.84
N TYR A 569 -22.53 -1.01 -27.16
CA TYR A 569 -22.67 0.30 -27.77
C TYR A 569 -21.59 1.23 -27.26
N HIS A 570 -20.48 1.35 -27.99
CA HIS A 570 -19.36 2.24 -27.66
C HIS A 570 -18.96 3.14 -28.83
N PRO A 571 -19.75 4.18 -29.13
CA PRO A 571 -19.35 5.16 -30.14
C PRO A 571 -18.04 5.87 -29.75
N PHE A 572 -17.17 6.11 -30.72
CA PHE A 572 -15.85 6.69 -30.51
C PHE A 572 -15.86 8.20 -30.74
N TYR A 573 -15.24 8.95 -29.84
CA TYR A 573 -15.12 10.40 -29.96
C TYR A 573 -13.81 10.93 -29.35
N ILE A 574 -13.46 12.17 -29.68
CA ILE A 574 -12.24 12.84 -29.22
C ILE A 574 -12.60 14.06 -28.38
N THR A 575 -12.01 14.20 -27.20
CA THR A 575 -12.35 15.22 -26.20
C THR A 575 -11.14 15.64 -25.37
N ASP A 576 -11.24 16.74 -24.62
CA ASP A 576 -10.26 17.13 -23.59
C ASP A 576 -10.51 16.44 -22.23
N SER A 577 -11.60 15.68 -22.10
CA SER A 577 -11.93 14.91 -20.91
C SER A 577 -11.16 13.59 -20.83
N ALA A 578 -10.37 13.41 -19.77
CA ALA A 578 -9.69 12.16 -19.48
C ALA A 578 -10.64 11.00 -19.13
N GLU A 579 -11.84 11.32 -18.66
CA GLU A 579 -12.82 10.33 -18.17
C GLU A 579 -13.74 9.82 -19.30
N GLY A 580 -14.09 10.65 -20.29
CA GLY A 580 -15.02 10.23 -21.35
C GLY A 580 -16.49 10.18 -20.94
N GLY A 581 -17.26 9.25 -21.51
CA GLY A 581 -18.65 8.96 -21.11
C GLY A 581 -19.66 10.09 -21.37
N PHE A 582 -19.47 10.87 -22.44
CA PHE A 582 -20.26 12.09 -22.71
C PHE A 582 -21.78 11.88 -22.64
N GLY A 583 -22.29 10.76 -23.15
CA GLY A 583 -23.72 10.44 -23.18
C GLY A 583 -24.34 10.10 -21.82
N GLN A 584 -23.53 9.86 -20.78
CA GLN A 584 -24.00 9.64 -19.42
C GLN A 584 -24.10 10.92 -18.59
N LYS A 585 -23.50 12.01 -19.07
CA LYS A 585 -23.34 13.27 -18.33
C LYS A 585 -24.53 14.20 -18.52
N ASP A 586 -24.80 15.01 -17.51
CA ASP A 586 -25.84 16.05 -17.62
C ASP A 586 -25.37 17.25 -18.47
N ASP A 587 -26.30 18.14 -18.82
CA ASP A 587 -26.00 19.32 -19.67
C ASP A 587 -24.90 20.23 -19.08
N ALA A 588 -24.80 20.32 -17.75
CA ALA A 588 -23.81 21.18 -17.09
C ALA A 588 -22.42 20.54 -17.14
N GLU A 589 -22.34 19.22 -17.02
CA GLU A 589 -21.12 18.42 -17.13
C GLU A 589 -20.64 18.31 -18.57
N GLN A 590 -21.55 18.13 -19.53
CA GLN A 590 -21.24 18.11 -20.96
C GLN A 590 -20.59 19.43 -21.40
N ARG A 591 -21.08 20.58 -20.90
CA ARG A 591 -20.51 21.91 -21.19
C ARG A 591 -19.11 22.12 -20.63
N LYS A 592 -18.65 21.31 -19.67
CA LYS A 592 -17.27 21.36 -19.15
C LYS A 592 -16.28 20.68 -20.09
N GLN A 593 -16.75 19.91 -21.07
CA GLN A 593 -15.91 19.15 -21.99
C GLN A 593 -15.96 19.77 -23.38
N ARG A 594 -14.81 19.87 -24.01
CA ARG A 594 -14.70 20.21 -25.42
C ARG A 594 -14.62 18.94 -26.24
N VAL A 595 -15.44 18.86 -27.28
CA VAL A 595 -15.42 17.77 -28.25
C VAL A 595 -14.72 18.23 -29.51
N PHE A 596 -13.77 17.43 -29.99
CA PHE A 596 -12.99 17.70 -31.20
C PHE A 596 -13.44 16.88 -32.41
N ALA A 597 -14.03 15.70 -32.18
CA ALA A 597 -14.53 14.81 -33.22
C ALA A 597 -15.50 13.78 -32.64
N GLY A 598 -16.45 13.27 -33.43
CA GLY A 598 -17.27 12.10 -33.10
C GLY A 598 -18.62 12.35 -32.43
N ILE A 599 -18.98 13.61 -32.15
CA ILE A 599 -20.30 14.01 -31.63
C ILE A 599 -20.81 15.22 -32.42
N VAL A 600 -22.09 15.21 -32.77
CA VAL A 600 -22.81 16.32 -33.42
C VAL A 600 -24.05 16.64 -32.60
N TYR A 601 -24.53 17.89 -32.70
CA TYR A 601 -25.76 18.34 -32.06
C TYR A 601 -26.89 18.41 -33.10
N ASP A 602 -28.07 17.94 -32.73
CA ASP A 602 -29.26 18.07 -33.58
C ASP A 602 -29.84 19.49 -33.56
N SER A 603 -30.98 19.69 -34.25
CA SER A 603 -31.65 20.99 -34.32
C SER A 603 -32.18 21.50 -32.97
N ASP A 604 -32.42 20.58 -32.04
CA ASP A 604 -32.94 20.86 -30.70
C ASP A 604 -31.80 21.02 -29.67
N GLY A 605 -30.54 20.83 -30.12
CA GLY A 605 -29.35 20.99 -29.31
C GLY A 605 -28.95 19.74 -28.52
N TYR A 606 -29.53 18.57 -28.84
CA TYR A 606 -29.14 17.31 -28.20
C TYR A 606 -27.90 16.71 -28.87
N PRO A 607 -26.87 16.32 -28.08
CA PRO A 607 -25.70 15.66 -28.61
C PRO A 607 -26.02 14.21 -28.99
N PHE A 608 -25.50 13.77 -30.14
CA PHE A 608 -25.52 12.38 -30.54
C PHE A 608 -24.18 11.98 -31.18
N PRO A 609 -23.71 10.74 -30.95
CA PRO A 609 -22.45 10.30 -31.51
C PRO A 609 -22.59 9.98 -33.00
N THR A 610 -21.54 10.27 -33.78
CA THR A 610 -21.56 10.07 -35.24
C THR A 610 -20.82 8.84 -35.71
N THR A 611 -20.02 8.20 -34.86
CA THR A 611 -19.13 7.13 -35.30
C THR A 611 -19.10 5.98 -34.31
N ALA A 612 -19.63 4.83 -34.74
CA ALA A 612 -19.71 3.63 -33.90
C ALA A 612 -19.35 2.34 -34.65
N GLY A 613 -19.90 2.14 -35.85
CA GLY A 613 -19.59 0.98 -36.71
C GLY A 613 -20.07 -0.37 -36.18
N ARG A 614 -19.70 -1.46 -36.87
CA ARG A 614 -19.97 -2.82 -36.40
C ARG A 614 -19.30 -3.09 -35.06
N PHE A 615 -19.84 -4.01 -34.27
CA PHE A 615 -19.19 -4.40 -33.01
C PHE A 615 -18.07 -5.41 -33.27
N CYS A 616 -16.84 -5.09 -32.84
CA CYS A 616 -15.72 -6.03 -32.81
C CYS A 616 -15.01 -5.97 -31.45
N GLU A 617 -14.80 -7.14 -30.87
CA GLU A 617 -14.18 -7.28 -29.55
C GLU A 617 -13.11 -8.39 -29.56
N TRP A 618 -11.94 -8.09 -29.02
CA TRP A 618 -10.95 -9.10 -28.67
C TRP A 618 -11.47 -9.89 -27.45
N LYS A 619 -11.62 -11.21 -27.56
CA LYS A 619 -12.08 -12.07 -26.46
C LYS A 619 -11.01 -13.07 -26.07
N PHE A 620 -10.99 -13.50 -24.81
CA PHE A 620 -10.09 -14.58 -24.38
C PHE A 620 -10.32 -15.85 -25.21
N LYS A 621 -9.23 -16.51 -25.63
CA LYS A 621 -9.32 -17.85 -26.23
C LYS A 621 -9.84 -18.88 -25.22
N SER A 622 -9.48 -18.72 -23.94
CA SER A 622 -9.91 -19.56 -22.82
C SER A 622 -10.44 -18.73 -21.63
N TYR A 623 -9.56 -18.06 -20.89
CA TYR A 623 -9.84 -17.26 -19.69
C TYR A 623 -8.73 -16.22 -19.49
N ASP A 624 -8.93 -15.26 -18.58
CA ASP A 624 -7.96 -14.20 -18.31
C ASP A 624 -6.71 -14.73 -17.57
N ARG A 625 -5.54 -14.53 -18.18
CA ARG A 625 -4.22 -14.87 -17.65
C ARG A 625 -3.27 -13.67 -17.63
N SER A 626 -3.82 -12.46 -17.71
CA SER A 626 -3.07 -11.20 -17.76
C SER A 626 -2.03 -11.06 -16.64
N ALA A 627 -2.36 -11.49 -15.42
CA ALA A 627 -1.44 -11.45 -14.27
C ALA A 627 -0.19 -12.33 -14.48
N GLU A 628 -0.32 -13.46 -15.17
CA GLU A 628 0.76 -14.42 -15.45
C GLU A 628 1.65 -13.99 -16.62
N MET A 629 1.24 -12.98 -17.39
CA MET A 629 1.90 -12.59 -18.64
C MET A 629 2.83 -11.39 -18.42
N GLU A 630 4.14 -11.63 -18.55
CA GLU A 630 5.14 -10.56 -18.38
C GLU A 630 5.04 -9.45 -19.44
N THR A 631 4.55 -9.75 -20.64
CA THR A 631 4.48 -8.79 -21.76
C THR A 631 3.08 -8.68 -22.33
N PHE A 632 2.73 -7.47 -22.80
CA PHE A 632 1.47 -7.24 -23.51
C PHE A 632 1.31 -8.14 -24.74
N GLN A 633 2.38 -8.45 -25.47
CA GLN A 633 2.29 -9.30 -26.67
C GLN A 633 1.82 -10.71 -26.32
N ALA A 634 2.37 -11.32 -25.26
CA ALA A 634 1.95 -12.64 -24.80
C ALA A 634 0.47 -12.65 -24.38
N PHE A 635 0.00 -11.54 -23.79
CA PHE A 635 -1.40 -11.34 -23.47
C PHE A 635 -2.27 -11.18 -24.72
N PHE A 636 -1.89 -10.34 -25.66
CA PHE A 636 -2.62 -10.14 -26.89
C PHE A 636 -2.73 -11.42 -27.73
N ASP A 637 -1.66 -12.22 -27.77
CA ASP A 637 -1.65 -13.53 -28.44
C ASP A 637 -2.63 -14.54 -27.80
N SER A 638 -3.07 -14.32 -26.56
CA SER A 638 -4.09 -15.12 -25.88
C SER A 638 -5.54 -14.75 -26.27
N LEU A 639 -5.71 -13.66 -27.03
CA LEU A 639 -7.01 -13.16 -27.46
C LEU A 639 -7.37 -13.64 -28.88
N LYS A 640 -8.67 -13.70 -29.17
CA LYS A 640 -9.25 -13.96 -30.49
C LYS A 640 -10.23 -12.84 -30.82
N LEU A 641 -10.18 -12.32 -32.04
CA LEU A 641 -11.11 -11.29 -32.48
C LEU A 641 -12.48 -11.93 -32.78
N SER A 642 -13.54 -11.32 -32.27
CA SER A 642 -14.93 -11.66 -32.57
C SER A 642 -15.64 -10.42 -33.09
N CYS A 643 -16.22 -10.50 -34.29
CA CYS A 643 -16.91 -9.38 -34.93
C CYS A 643 -18.33 -9.79 -35.34
N GLU A 644 -19.28 -8.89 -35.15
CA GLU A 644 -20.62 -8.99 -35.72
C GLU A 644 -20.60 -8.67 -37.23
N GLU A 645 -21.66 -9.06 -37.95
CA GLU A 645 -21.80 -8.71 -39.36
C GLU A 645 -21.95 -7.19 -39.53
N GLY A 646 -21.30 -6.64 -40.56
CA GLY A 646 -21.36 -5.21 -40.86
C GLY A 646 -20.01 -4.67 -41.31
N ASN A 647 -19.94 -3.34 -41.39
CA ASN A 647 -18.73 -2.60 -41.75
C ASN A 647 -18.27 -1.70 -40.60
N PRO A 648 -16.96 -1.43 -40.47
CA PRO A 648 -16.47 -0.35 -39.61
C PRO A 648 -17.02 0.99 -40.07
N ASP A 649 -17.17 1.93 -39.14
CA ASP A 649 -17.50 3.31 -39.44
C ASP A 649 -16.25 4.19 -39.46
N ILE A 650 -16.31 5.36 -40.10
CA ILE A 650 -15.13 6.17 -40.38
C ILE A 650 -15.25 7.53 -39.71
N LEU A 651 -14.36 7.82 -38.76
CA LEU A 651 -14.16 9.16 -38.22
C LEU A 651 -12.94 9.80 -38.87
N ASN A 652 -13.16 10.88 -39.62
CA ASN A 652 -12.09 11.74 -40.11
C ASN A 652 -11.95 12.95 -39.19
N TRP A 653 -10.76 13.11 -38.61
CA TRP A 653 -10.46 14.23 -37.73
C TRP A 653 -9.29 15.04 -38.28
N THR A 654 -9.54 16.32 -38.58
CA THR A 654 -8.50 17.28 -38.89
C THR A 654 -8.12 18.02 -37.62
N VAL A 655 -6.86 17.89 -37.20
CA VAL A 655 -6.36 18.49 -35.97
C VAL A 655 -6.24 20.00 -36.17
N ALA A 656 -7.06 20.78 -35.49
CA ALA A 656 -7.04 22.24 -35.59
C ALA A 656 -5.81 22.83 -34.88
N GLU A 657 -5.41 24.05 -35.24
CA GLU A 657 -4.22 24.70 -34.67
C GLU A 657 -4.36 24.93 -33.17
N GLU A 658 -5.56 25.24 -32.71
CA GLU A 658 -5.94 25.52 -31.34
C GLU A 658 -6.20 24.27 -30.48
N THR A 659 -5.99 23.08 -31.05
CA THR A 659 -6.12 21.83 -30.30
C THR A 659 -5.03 21.80 -29.21
N PRO A 660 -5.38 21.52 -27.93
CA PRO A 660 -4.39 21.46 -26.84
C PRO A 660 -3.37 20.36 -27.09
N ASP A 661 -2.20 20.47 -26.47
CA ASP A 661 -1.12 19.47 -26.59
C ASP A 661 -1.52 18.07 -26.12
N LEU A 662 -2.59 17.98 -25.32
CA LEU A 662 -3.14 16.73 -24.82
C LEU A 662 -4.66 16.72 -24.96
N VAL A 663 -5.16 15.72 -25.67
CA VAL A 663 -6.58 15.36 -25.75
C VAL A 663 -6.72 13.85 -25.56
N TYR A 664 -7.94 13.32 -25.59
CA TYR A 664 -8.26 11.94 -25.30
C TYR A 664 -9.21 11.38 -26.34
N TYR A 665 -9.01 10.12 -26.73
CA TYR A 665 -10.05 9.34 -27.40
C TYR A 665 -10.84 8.57 -26.35
N GLN A 666 -12.17 8.58 -26.45
CA GLN A 666 -13.04 7.99 -25.44
C GLN A 666 -14.27 7.32 -26.05
N SER A 667 -14.99 6.56 -25.22
CA SER A 667 -16.32 6.05 -25.54
C SER A 667 -17.39 7.06 -25.14
N TYR A 668 -18.35 7.31 -26.04
CA TYR A 668 -19.49 8.19 -25.78
C TYR A 668 -20.36 7.69 -24.62
N SER A 669 -20.53 6.37 -24.52
CA SER A 669 -21.51 5.72 -23.65
C SER A 669 -20.95 5.25 -22.31
N GLN A 670 -19.62 5.13 -22.17
CA GLN A 670 -18.97 4.65 -20.94
C GLN A 670 -17.73 5.48 -20.62
N THR A 671 -17.48 5.68 -19.32
CA THR A 671 -16.29 6.35 -18.80
C THR A 671 -15.08 5.42 -18.78
N ASN A 672 -13.87 5.98 -18.87
CA ASN A 672 -12.58 5.31 -18.72
C ASN A 672 -12.37 4.15 -19.71
N VAL A 673 -12.75 4.32 -20.98
CA VAL A 673 -12.59 3.28 -22.02
C VAL A 673 -11.35 3.54 -22.89
N GLY A 674 -10.95 4.79 -23.07
CA GLY A 674 -9.84 5.19 -23.92
C GLY A 674 -8.72 5.91 -23.18
N TRP A 675 -7.85 6.56 -23.96
CA TRP A 675 -6.59 7.13 -23.46
C TRP A 675 -6.11 8.34 -24.28
N LYS A 676 -4.83 8.68 -24.15
CA LYS A 676 -4.26 9.96 -24.57
C LYS A 676 -3.96 10.05 -26.07
N ILE A 677 -4.16 11.25 -26.60
CA ILE A 677 -3.61 11.73 -27.86
C ILE A 677 -2.74 12.95 -27.55
N HIS A 678 -1.44 12.84 -27.85
CA HIS A 678 -0.50 13.95 -27.83
C HIS A 678 -0.56 14.70 -29.16
N VAL A 679 -0.84 15.99 -29.10
CA VAL A 679 -0.90 16.88 -30.26
C VAL A 679 0.40 17.66 -30.35
N VAL A 680 1.13 17.46 -31.44
CA VAL A 680 2.44 18.04 -31.67
C VAL A 680 2.45 18.94 -32.89
N ASP A 681 3.48 19.78 -33.01
CA ASP A 681 3.66 20.64 -34.16
C ASP A 681 4.14 19.86 -35.40
N PRO A 682 3.84 20.35 -36.62
CA PRO A 682 4.23 19.68 -37.85
C PRO A 682 5.73 19.38 -37.94
N GLY A 683 6.09 18.16 -38.33
CA GLY A 683 7.49 17.73 -38.45
C GLY A 683 8.16 17.37 -37.13
N TYR A 684 7.37 17.04 -36.10
CA TYR A 684 7.85 16.56 -34.81
C TYR A 684 8.74 15.32 -34.98
N LYS A 685 9.87 15.30 -34.28
CA LYS A 685 10.80 14.17 -34.25
C LYS A 685 10.81 13.56 -32.86
N TRP A 686 10.45 12.28 -32.78
CA TRP A 686 10.54 11.50 -31.55
C TRP A 686 11.99 11.37 -31.10
N ASN A 687 12.31 11.90 -29.92
CA ASN A 687 13.58 11.63 -29.24
C ASN A 687 13.35 10.52 -28.23
N ASP A 688 13.99 9.37 -28.44
CA ASP A 688 13.87 8.18 -27.61
C ASP A 688 14.70 8.33 -26.32
N ASP A 689 14.43 9.38 -25.53
CA ASP A 689 15.11 9.61 -24.25
C ASP A 689 14.40 8.87 -23.11
N LYS A 690 14.59 7.53 -23.07
CA LYS A 690 14.24 6.70 -21.90
C LYS A 690 15.01 7.06 -20.62
N ASN A 691 15.84 8.11 -20.63
CA ASN A 691 16.59 8.61 -19.48
C ASN A 691 16.08 9.95 -18.91
N ALA A 692 14.97 10.50 -19.40
CA ALA A 692 14.46 11.79 -18.92
C ALA A 692 13.88 11.77 -17.49
N ALA A 693 13.59 10.59 -16.91
CA ALA A 693 13.11 10.46 -15.53
C ALA A 693 14.17 10.78 -14.45
N THR A 694 15.42 11.08 -14.81
CA THR A 694 16.47 11.51 -13.86
C THR A 694 16.92 12.96 -14.00
N ARG A 695 16.27 13.79 -14.85
CA ARG A 695 16.57 15.22 -14.94
C ARG A 695 15.38 16.06 -14.49
N ASN A 696 15.41 16.42 -13.21
CA ASN A 696 14.60 17.50 -12.66
C ASN A 696 15.11 18.84 -13.28
N PRO A 697 14.33 19.58 -14.09
CA PRO A 697 14.85 20.74 -14.82
C PRO A 697 14.90 22.01 -13.96
N ARG A 698 14.86 21.91 -12.63
CA ARG A 698 14.81 23.09 -11.74
C ARG A 698 16.02 23.29 -10.82
N PHE A 699 17.04 22.44 -10.90
CA PHE A 699 18.24 22.58 -10.04
C PHE A 699 19.54 22.91 -10.79
N VAL A 700 19.65 22.58 -12.07
CA VAL A 700 20.90 22.76 -12.84
C VAL A 700 21.07 24.22 -13.31
N ASP A 701 19.98 24.88 -13.69
CA ASP A 701 20.04 26.27 -14.18
C ASP A 701 20.28 27.28 -13.05
N LEU A 702 19.86 26.97 -11.82
CA LEU A 702 20.15 27.82 -10.65
C LEU A 702 21.60 27.69 -10.19
N LEU A 703 22.20 26.49 -10.29
CA LEU A 703 23.61 26.28 -9.95
C LEU A 703 24.56 26.94 -10.96
N LEU A 704 24.23 26.89 -12.26
CA LEU A 704 25.02 27.55 -13.30
C LEU A 704 24.97 29.08 -13.18
N LEU A 705 23.84 29.67 -12.77
CA LEU A 705 23.77 31.09 -12.48
C LEU A 705 24.58 31.48 -11.23
N THR A 706 24.55 30.67 -10.17
CA THR A 706 25.35 30.95 -8.95
C THR A 706 26.86 30.79 -9.16
N CYS A 707 27.29 29.83 -10.00
CA CYS A 707 28.70 29.66 -10.36
C CYS A 707 29.20 30.79 -11.27
N ALA A 708 28.39 31.28 -12.20
CA ALA A 708 28.75 32.41 -13.06
C ALA A 708 28.88 33.72 -12.25
N VAL A 709 27.99 33.96 -11.30
CA VAL A 709 28.07 35.14 -10.40
C VAL A 709 29.27 35.04 -9.45
N SER A 710 29.61 33.83 -8.98
CA SER A 710 30.76 33.62 -8.10
C SER A 710 32.11 33.82 -8.81
N ILE A 711 32.22 33.41 -10.08
CA ILE A 711 33.44 33.61 -10.88
C ILE A 711 33.66 35.09 -11.21
N ILE A 712 32.61 35.85 -11.50
CA ILE A 712 32.69 37.30 -11.77
C ILE A 712 33.06 38.10 -10.50
N VAL A 713 32.62 37.64 -9.31
CA VAL A 713 32.97 38.27 -8.03
C VAL A 713 34.43 37.96 -7.66
N VAL A 714 34.94 36.75 -7.92
CA VAL A 714 36.33 36.38 -7.62
C VAL A 714 37.33 37.07 -8.57
N GLU A 715 37.00 37.26 -9.86
CA GLU A 715 37.85 38.03 -10.78
C GLU A 715 37.91 39.53 -10.43
N ARG A 716 36.82 40.13 -9.94
CA ARG A 716 36.80 41.53 -9.50
C ARG A 716 37.50 41.77 -8.15
N PHE A 717 37.59 40.77 -7.27
CA PHE A 717 38.38 40.88 -6.03
C PHE A 717 39.90 40.77 -6.28
N PHE A 718 40.32 40.01 -7.30
CA PHE A 718 41.74 39.89 -7.65
C PHE A 718 42.30 41.09 -8.43
N THR A 719 41.47 41.89 -9.10
CA THR A 719 41.92 43.12 -9.79
C THR A 719 42.03 44.34 -8.87
N ILE A 720 41.42 44.32 -7.67
CA ILE A 720 41.50 45.42 -6.69
C ILE A 720 42.69 45.25 -5.72
N SER A 721 43.36 44.09 -5.71
CA SER A 721 44.51 43.83 -4.83
C SER A 721 45.89 43.99 -5.50
N LEU A 722 45.93 44.57 -6.71
CA LEU A 722 47.15 44.79 -7.50
C LEU A 722 47.25 46.22 -8.09
N LEU A 723 46.54 47.18 -7.49
CA LEU A 723 46.73 48.63 -7.67
C LEU A 723 47.09 49.29 -6.34
#